data_AF-A0ABD0KXG7-F1
#
_entry.id   AF-A0ABD0KXG7-F1
#
_cell.length_a   1.000
_cell.length_b   1.000
_cell.length_c   1.000
_cell.angle_alpha   90.00
_cell.angle_beta   90.00
_cell.angle_gamma   90.00
#
_symmetry.space_group_name_H-M   'P 1'
#
loop_
_entity.id
_entity.type
_entity.pdbx_description
1 polymer ?
#
loop_
_entity_poly.entity_id
_entity_poly.type
_entity_poly.pdbx_seq_one_letter_code
_entity_poly.pdbx_strand_id
1 'polypeptide(L)'
;MTSAQASSLKTLQEIDTTLFADSVEWCHFEGMRDVLLCGTYQLLESTVDQETQGQPQVRVGQLQVYHLQHPPPNHSDGDGPSASLTLSHCVDTPGILDIKWARQRLDTAVVCGLVNAQGEFCLWKIPATTCCSGSEEECSIKDAEDAKPVCLETLKIGDCLGLSLDWAAPNEGSFTRAVTSDSRGDLSVIEVASEARVTSQWHAHDYEAWICAFDQWNTEVIYSGSDDCKLKVWDLRVGTTPVMTNSSIQSNPLKESLLAVGSYDENLRVYDCRNMRQPLSETPLGGGLWRVKWDPYAGDKILTASMHNGFHITDCSQPDCEALPVLAHYNNHKSLAYGVDWCRRTPDDNIHYEISRQDSIDRNDKTVKKSGQKTPAFLYQKKRMKMILVSAYLDPNASTSWGAEGAVNIATVVPTTATTACTEEREMETGMGIARMHREDMTSWEEWLGVWERNQEDCGLPSTEPFLKDLRVAGGTTAMSGNWPWMFSTYKTRDMYVSAKTGNTEERPAKNHSQTHGPDNVSLSNKMFHQHWCGGILISDQWVLTAAHCLFSVPPPLWGEASWTVRLGKQIIGELEETEQDFNVSRLMVHPGFDSRMVLSREAVSPPSDHDLALVKLDGRAERTPWVRPACLPEDGSGPAARERCVVTGWGFTSNDPPPSQTLQQGVVPVMALRDCKNLEGYEELLTQNMICAGYEDGGVDACRFDSGGPLQCQYGDKWYAVGVTSWGDSNGGGCARAMRPGVYTRVGNYIEWIQETVYADFAGLPQISWERIIPNPLKPQK
;
A
#
# COMPACT_ATOMS: atom_id res chain seq x y z
N MET A 1 -0.65 10.89 32.03
CA MET A 1 -0.63 9.40 32.16
C MET A 1 0.64 8.91 31.49
N THR A 2 1.30 7.90 32.03
CA THR A 2 2.52 7.33 31.45
C THR A 2 2.19 6.63 30.13
N SER A 3 2.88 6.97 29.05
CA SER A 3 2.80 6.23 27.79
C SER A 3 3.36 4.81 28.02
N ALA A 4 2.49 3.80 28.01
CA ALA A 4 2.95 2.42 27.96
C ALA A 4 3.75 2.24 26.66
N GLN A 5 5.00 1.76 26.77
CA GLN A 5 5.73 1.33 25.57
C GLN A 5 5.07 0.05 25.05
N ALA A 6 4.76 0.00 23.75
CA ALA A 6 4.26 -1.22 23.13
C ALA A 6 5.30 -2.35 23.32
N SER A 7 4.84 -3.51 23.80
CA SER A 7 5.69 -4.66 24.07
C SER A 7 6.17 -5.30 22.75
N SER A 8 7.45 -5.68 22.68
CA SER A 8 8.01 -6.34 21.50
C SER A 8 7.60 -7.82 21.43
N LEU A 9 7.00 -8.25 20.32
CA LEU A 9 6.70 -9.66 20.05
C LEU A 9 8.00 -10.47 19.84
N LYS A 10 8.12 -11.62 20.51
CA LYS A 10 9.27 -12.54 20.44
C LYS A 10 8.97 -13.69 19.47
N THR A 11 9.84 -13.93 18.49
CA THR A 11 9.79 -15.18 17.70
C THR A 11 10.04 -16.40 18.59
N LEU A 12 9.16 -17.39 18.52
CA LEU A 12 9.31 -18.69 19.16
C LEU A 12 9.91 -19.72 18.19
N GLN A 13 9.32 -19.85 17.01
CA GLN A 13 9.72 -20.84 16.01
C GLN A 13 9.52 -20.29 14.59
N GLU A 14 10.42 -20.66 13.69
CA GLU A 14 10.33 -20.41 12.25
C GLU A 14 10.20 -21.74 11.51
N ILE A 15 9.20 -21.87 10.63
CA ILE A 15 8.92 -23.09 9.87
C ILE A 15 8.83 -22.78 8.37
N ASP A 16 9.61 -23.48 7.55
CA ASP A 16 9.54 -23.42 6.08
C ASP A 16 8.36 -24.27 5.57
N THR A 17 7.37 -23.62 4.96
CA THR A 17 6.14 -24.26 4.45
C THR A 17 6.32 -24.86 3.05
N THR A 18 7.51 -24.76 2.45
CA THR A 18 7.94 -25.29 1.14
C THR A 18 7.26 -24.72 -0.11
N LEU A 19 6.01 -24.24 0.02
CA LEU A 19 5.21 -23.40 -0.87
C LEU A 19 4.81 -22.11 -0.09
N PHE A 20 4.17 -21.14 -0.74
CA PHE A 20 3.74 -19.92 -0.06
C PHE A 20 2.56 -20.18 0.86
N ALA A 21 2.72 -19.99 2.16
CA ALA A 21 1.59 -20.01 3.07
C ALA A 21 0.77 -18.71 2.91
N ASP A 22 -0.55 -18.84 2.81
CA ASP A 22 -1.44 -17.70 2.55
C ASP A 22 -2.46 -17.52 3.68
N SER A 23 -2.84 -18.64 4.31
CA SER A 23 -3.83 -18.68 5.39
C SER A 23 -3.39 -19.62 6.51
N VAL A 24 -3.64 -19.23 7.76
CA VAL A 24 -3.41 -20.04 8.96
C VAL A 24 -4.59 -19.93 9.91
N GLU A 25 -5.02 -21.04 10.52
CA GLU A 25 -6.08 -21.01 11.52
C GLU A 25 -5.98 -22.11 12.59
N TRP A 26 -5.98 -21.70 13.86
CA TRP A 26 -5.94 -22.61 15.00
C TRP A 26 -7.31 -23.21 15.28
N CYS A 27 -7.35 -24.50 15.60
CA CYS A 27 -8.59 -25.17 15.97
C CYS A 27 -9.11 -24.67 17.31
N HIS A 28 -10.38 -24.25 17.35
CA HIS A 28 -11.02 -23.74 18.57
C HIS A 28 -11.67 -24.85 19.44
N PHE A 29 -11.94 -26.02 18.85
CA PHE A 29 -12.58 -27.14 19.52
C PHE A 29 -11.70 -27.73 20.63
N GLU A 30 -12.31 -27.94 21.79
CA GLU A 30 -11.69 -28.64 22.91
C GLU A 30 -11.20 -30.03 22.51
N GLY A 31 -10.03 -30.42 23.05
CA GLY A 31 -9.28 -31.61 22.63
C GLY A 31 -8.41 -31.44 21.37
N MET A 32 -8.57 -30.38 20.58
CA MET A 32 -7.80 -30.14 19.34
C MET A 32 -7.13 -28.75 19.28
N ARG A 33 -7.09 -28.00 20.38
CA ARG A 33 -6.57 -26.61 20.46
C ARG A 33 -5.05 -26.47 20.20
N ASP A 34 -4.36 -27.58 20.08
CA ASP A 34 -2.97 -27.75 19.66
C ASP A 34 -2.80 -27.96 18.14
N VAL A 35 -3.89 -28.08 17.38
CA VAL A 35 -3.87 -28.21 15.92
C VAL A 35 -3.93 -26.83 15.24
N LEU A 36 -2.94 -26.57 14.37
CA LEU A 36 -2.90 -25.42 13.47
C LEU A 36 -3.01 -25.90 12.02
N LEU A 37 -3.90 -25.30 11.25
CA LEU A 37 -3.93 -25.48 9.80
C LEU A 37 -3.13 -24.37 9.11
N CYS A 38 -2.46 -24.73 8.01
CA CYS A 38 -1.81 -23.81 7.10
C CYS A 38 -2.22 -24.16 5.66
N GLY A 39 -2.91 -23.24 5.00
CA GLY A 39 -3.20 -23.28 3.57
C GLY A 39 -2.07 -22.65 2.78
N THR A 40 -1.60 -23.33 1.74
CA THR A 40 -0.53 -22.82 0.87
C THR A 40 -0.96 -22.69 -0.59
N TYR A 41 -0.28 -21.79 -1.30
CA TYR A 41 -0.49 -21.38 -2.68
C TYR A 41 0.86 -21.28 -3.40
N GLN A 42 0.87 -21.49 -4.70
CA GLN A 42 2.03 -21.33 -5.58
C GLN A 42 1.55 -21.25 -7.02
N LEU A 43 1.91 -20.16 -7.71
CA LEU A 43 1.78 -20.08 -9.16
C LEU A 43 2.89 -20.94 -9.79
N LEU A 44 2.55 -21.82 -10.72
CA LEU A 44 3.55 -22.50 -11.55
C LEU A 44 3.83 -21.66 -12.79
N GLU A 45 5.12 -21.45 -13.09
CA GLU A 45 5.59 -20.86 -14.34
C GLU A 45 5.06 -21.67 -15.53
N SER A 46 4.50 -20.96 -16.51
CA SER A 46 4.11 -21.52 -17.80
C SER A 46 5.35 -21.87 -18.63
N THR A 47 5.30 -22.96 -19.40
CA THR A 47 6.27 -23.11 -20.48
C THR A 47 5.88 -22.22 -21.66
N VAL A 48 6.87 -21.81 -22.47
CA VAL A 48 6.65 -21.01 -23.69
C VAL A 48 5.62 -21.66 -24.66
N ASP A 49 5.55 -23.00 -24.66
CA ASP A 49 4.58 -23.79 -25.43
C ASP A 49 3.13 -23.72 -24.86
N GLN A 50 2.95 -23.38 -23.58
CA GLN A 50 1.65 -23.25 -22.91
C GLN A 50 1.08 -21.83 -23.04
N GLU A 51 1.92 -20.80 -22.96
CA GLU A 51 1.55 -19.41 -23.24
C GLU A 51 1.06 -19.22 -24.66
N THR A 52 1.80 -19.75 -25.65
CA THR A 52 1.40 -19.73 -27.06
C THR A 52 0.13 -20.53 -27.38
N GLN A 53 -0.36 -21.34 -26.44
CA GLN A 53 -1.63 -22.07 -26.54
C GLN A 53 -2.75 -21.48 -25.66
N GLY A 54 -2.49 -20.41 -24.91
CA GLY A 54 -3.46 -19.77 -24.02
C GLY A 54 -3.95 -20.66 -22.88
N GLN A 55 -3.12 -21.62 -22.42
CA GLN A 55 -3.50 -22.51 -21.32
C GLN A 55 -3.59 -21.74 -19.99
N PRO A 56 -4.54 -22.09 -19.10
CA PRO A 56 -4.68 -21.41 -17.82
C PRO A 56 -3.48 -21.66 -16.90
N GLN A 57 -2.94 -20.60 -16.31
CA GLN A 57 -1.90 -20.67 -15.27
C GLN A 57 -2.29 -21.64 -14.15
N VAL A 58 -1.43 -22.62 -13.89
CA VAL A 58 -1.67 -23.65 -12.87
C VAL A 58 -1.27 -23.12 -11.49
N ARG A 59 -2.21 -23.14 -10.54
CA ARG A 59 -2.01 -22.74 -9.14
C ARG A 59 -2.09 -23.97 -8.25
N VAL A 60 -0.96 -24.36 -7.67
CA VAL A 60 -0.85 -25.53 -6.77
C VAL A 60 -0.79 -25.07 -5.31
N GLY A 61 -1.09 -25.97 -4.39
CA GLY A 61 -1.13 -25.70 -2.97
C GLY A 61 -1.05 -26.97 -2.14
N GLN A 62 -0.98 -26.79 -0.84
CA GLN A 62 -0.98 -27.86 0.15
C GLN A 62 -1.79 -27.45 1.38
N LEU A 63 -2.67 -28.35 1.82
CA LEU A 63 -3.22 -28.33 3.16
C LEU A 63 -2.18 -28.95 4.10
N GLN A 64 -1.58 -28.13 4.95
CA GLN A 64 -0.61 -28.56 5.95
C GLN A 64 -1.27 -28.53 7.34
N VAL A 65 -1.17 -29.64 8.05
CA VAL A 65 -1.68 -29.82 9.41
C VAL A 65 -0.49 -29.88 10.35
N TYR A 66 -0.48 -28.99 11.34
CA TYR A 66 0.56 -28.87 12.34
C TYR A 66 0.00 -29.18 13.73
N HIS A 67 0.84 -29.78 14.58
CA HIS A 67 0.51 -30.12 15.96
C HIS A 67 1.52 -29.49 16.92
N LEU A 68 1.04 -28.81 17.96
CA LEU A 68 1.90 -28.29 19.03
C LEU A 68 2.27 -29.45 19.98
N GLN A 69 3.52 -29.90 19.93
CA GLN A 69 4.06 -30.97 20.78
C GLN A 69 4.76 -30.41 22.01
N HIS A 70 4.67 -31.16 23.12
CA HIS A 70 5.26 -30.81 24.42
C HIS A 70 6.35 -31.80 24.84
N PRO A 71 7.30 -31.39 25.69
CA PRO A 71 8.18 -32.32 26.40
C PRO A 71 7.37 -33.28 27.29
N PRO A 72 7.84 -34.52 27.52
CA PRO A 72 7.26 -35.38 28.55
C PRO A 72 7.47 -34.78 29.96
N PRO A 73 6.48 -34.91 30.87
CA PRO A 73 6.42 -34.17 32.14
C PRO A 73 7.45 -34.56 33.22
N ASN A 74 8.53 -35.26 32.86
CA ASN A 74 9.50 -35.87 33.80
C ASN A 74 10.90 -35.23 33.80
N HIS A 75 11.11 -34.10 33.11
CA HIS A 75 12.35 -33.33 33.23
C HIS A 75 12.22 -32.25 34.32
N SER A 76 12.78 -32.55 35.49
CA SER A 76 12.77 -31.68 36.68
C SER A 76 13.98 -30.73 36.78
N ASP A 77 14.74 -30.59 35.69
CA ASP A 77 15.80 -29.60 35.55
C ASP A 77 15.33 -28.54 34.54
N GLY A 78 15.59 -27.26 34.82
CA GLY A 78 15.09 -26.11 34.06
C GLY A 78 15.76 -25.88 32.69
N ASP A 79 15.98 -26.97 31.95
CA ASP A 79 16.71 -27.08 30.68
C ASP A 79 16.03 -28.17 29.80
N GLY A 80 14.71 -28.33 29.96
CA GLY A 80 13.88 -29.35 29.31
C GLY A 80 13.40 -28.95 27.90
N PRO A 81 13.02 -29.90 27.03
CA PRO A 81 12.68 -29.60 25.63
C PRO A 81 11.51 -28.62 25.55
N SER A 82 11.62 -27.57 24.74
CA SER A 82 10.53 -26.60 24.60
C SER A 82 9.37 -27.09 23.74
N ALA A 83 8.19 -26.51 23.96
CA ALA A 83 7.04 -26.77 23.11
C ALA A 83 7.34 -26.34 21.66
N SER A 84 7.05 -27.22 20.70
CA SER A 84 7.38 -27.01 19.29
C SER A 84 6.23 -27.46 18.40
N LEU A 85 5.98 -26.68 17.35
CA LEU A 85 4.96 -26.96 16.35
C LEU A 85 5.57 -27.86 15.27
N THR A 86 5.02 -29.05 15.06
CA THR A 86 5.53 -30.05 14.11
C THR A 86 4.50 -30.35 13.03
N LEU A 87 4.96 -30.58 11.79
CA LEU A 87 4.09 -30.96 10.66
C LEU A 87 3.65 -32.42 10.84
N SER A 88 2.35 -32.68 11.03
CA SER A 88 1.81 -34.04 11.12
C SER A 88 1.41 -34.57 9.75
N HIS A 89 0.71 -33.75 8.95
CA HIS A 89 0.22 -34.14 7.63
C HIS A 89 0.34 -33.02 6.61
N CYS A 90 0.54 -33.41 5.35
CA CYS A 90 0.53 -32.50 4.21
C CYS A 90 -0.21 -33.19 3.06
N VAL A 91 -1.15 -32.49 2.43
CA VAL A 91 -1.92 -32.99 1.27
C VAL A 91 -1.89 -31.98 0.15
N ASP A 92 -1.45 -32.41 -1.03
CA ASP A 92 -1.43 -31.58 -2.24
C ASP A 92 -2.87 -31.25 -2.68
N THR A 93 -3.08 -29.99 -3.09
CA THR A 93 -4.36 -29.37 -3.43
C THR A 93 -4.12 -28.33 -4.55
N PRO A 94 -5.17 -27.77 -5.18
CA PRO A 94 -5.04 -26.47 -5.83
C PRO A 94 -4.71 -25.39 -4.79
N GLY A 95 -4.07 -24.28 -5.20
CA GLY A 95 -3.65 -23.21 -4.28
C GLY A 95 -4.76 -22.75 -3.33
N ILE A 96 -4.52 -22.73 -2.02
CA ILE A 96 -5.51 -22.40 -0.98
C ILE A 96 -5.38 -20.93 -0.58
N LEU A 97 -6.48 -20.18 -0.62
CA LEU A 97 -6.50 -18.73 -0.34
C LEU A 97 -7.07 -18.42 1.05
N ASP A 98 -8.10 -19.15 1.48
CA ASP A 98 -8.69 -19.03 2.81
C ASP A 98 -9.11 -20.41 3.32
N ILE A 99 -8.89 -20.66 4.61
CA ILE A 99 -9.22 -21.91 5.30
C ILE A 99 -9.72 -21.60 6.70
N LYS A 100 -10.91 -22.09 7.03
CA LYS A 100 -11.54 -21.84 8.34
C LYS A 100 -12.19 -23.07 8.94
N TRP A 101 -12.02 -23.25 10.24
CA TRP A 101 -12.73 -24.27 11.00
C TRP A 101 -14.22 -23.94 11.08
N ALA A 102 -15.09 -24.94 10.90
CA ALA A 102 -16.50 -24.75 11.15
C ALA A 102 -16.73 -24.37 12.62
N ARG A 103 -17.67 -23.45 12.88
CA ARG A 103 -17.98 -22.99 14.25
C ARG A 103 -18.74 -24.03 15.08
N GLN A 104 -19.31 -25.05 14.44
CA GLN A 104 -19.95 -26.21 15.08
C GLN A 104 -19.44 -27.51 14.46
N ARG A 105 -19.52 -28.62 15.22
CA ARG A 105 -19.23 -29.96 14.69
C ARG A 105 -20.31 -30.34 13.66
N LEU A 106 -19.92 -31.09 12.63
CA LEU A 106 -20.88 -31.74 11.73
C LEU A 106 -21.03 -33.20 12.16
N ASP A 107 -22.24 -33.55 12.60
CA ASP A 107 -22.52 -34.71 13.44
C ASP A 107 -21.61 -34.73 14.68
N THR A 108 -20.51 -35.47 14.63
CA THR A 108 -19.45 -35.51 15.67
C THR A 108 -18.08 -35.04 15.15
N ALA A 109 -17.95 -34.81 13.84
CA ALA A 109 -16.70 -34.49 13.17
C ALA A 109 -16.30 -33.02 13.38
N VAL A 110 -15.02 -32.83 13.69
CA VAL A 110 -14.36 -31.53 13.56
C VAL A 110 -13.96 -31.36 12.09
N VAL A 111 -14.46 -30.30 11.46
CA VAL A 111 -14.28 -30.04 10.03
C VAL A 111 -13.81 -28.61 9.79
N CYS A 112 -13.04 -28.43 8.73
CA CYS A 112 -12.71 -27.13 8.16
C CYS A 112 -13.22 -27.07 6.71
N GLY A 113 -13.49 -25.85 6.27
CA GLY A 113 -13.72 -25.54 4.86
C GLY A 113 -12.50 -24.80 4.34
N LEU A 114 -12.19 -24.98 3.05
CA LEU A 114 -11.22 -24.15 2.35
C LEU A 114 -11.76 -23.74 0.98
N VAL A 115 -11.31 -22.59 0.50
CA VAL A 115 -11.53 -22.13 -0.88
C VAL A 115 -10.22 -22.10 -1.63
N ASN A 116 -10.26 -22.54 -2.90
CA ASN A 116 -9.05 -22.77 -3.69
C ASN A 116 -9.05 -22.03 -5.03
N ALA A 117 -7.87 -22.04 -5.66
CA ALA A 117 -7.57 -21.39 -6.93
C ALA A 117 -8.29 -22.00 -8.16
N GLN A 118 -9.08 -23.06 -7.98
CA GLN A 118 -9.97 -23.61 -9.01
C GLN A 118 -11.44 -23.20 -8.79
N GLY A 119 -11.73 -22.39 -7.77
CA GLY A 119 -13.09 -21.93 -7.48
C GLY A 119 -13.94 -23.01 -6.82
N GLU A 120 -13.29 -23.89 -6.07
CA GLU A 120 -13.94 -24.96 -5.32
C GLU A 120 -13.96 -24.61 -3.83
N PHE A 121 -15.08 -24.95 -3.18
CA PHE A 121 -15.18 -25.09 -1.74
C PHE A 121 -14.95 -26.56 -1.38
N CYS A 122 -13.93 -26.85 -0.58
CA CYS A 122 -13.64 -28.22 -0.13
C CYS A 122 -13.92 -28.35 1.37
N LEU A 123 -14.72 -29.35 1.75
CA LEU A 123 -15.00 -29.71 3.13
C LEU A 123 -14.04 -30.81 3.57
N TRP A 124 -13.24 -30.53 4.61
CA TRP A 124 -12.25 -31.46 5.14
C TRP A 124 -12.56 -31.84 6.58
N LYS A 125 -12.51 -33.13 6.88
CA LYS A 125 -12.54 -33.67 8.24
C LYS A 125 -11.11 -33.87 8.73
N ILE A 126 -10.84 -33.40 9.94
CA ILE A 126 -9.61 -33.73 10.69
C ILE A 126 -10.03 -34.73 11.79
N PRO A 127 -9.66 -36.02 11.68
CA PRO A 127 -10.04 -37.02 12.67
C PRO A 127 -9.45 -36.73 14.05
N ALA A 128 -10.29 -36.73 15.08
CA ALA A 128 -9.85 -36.89 16.47
C ALA A 128 -9.84 -38.39 16.82
N THR A 129 -8.87 -38.84 17.62
CA THR A 129 -8.82 -40.24 18.08
C THR A 129 -10.01 -40.58 18.99
N THR A 130 -10.59 -41.76 18.80
CA THR A 130 -11.83 -42.17 19.48
C THR A 130 -11.67 -42.23 21.00
N CYS A 131 -12.47 -41.45 21.73
CA CYS A 131 -12.54 -41.42 23.20
C CYS A 131 -12.75 -42.84 23.78
N CYS A 132 -11.95 -43.25 24.77
CA CYS A 132 -11.99 -44.60 25.36
C CYS A 132 -13.14 -44.81 26.39
N SER A 133 -13.98 -43.80 26.63
CA SER A 133 -14.95 -43.74 27.74
C SER A 133 -16.41 -43.53 27.31
N GLY A 134 -16.68 -43.19 26.04
CA GLY A 134 -18.04 -42.95 25.55
C GLY A 134 -18.66 -41.61 25.95
N SER A 135 -17.89 -40.69 26.54
CA SER A 135 -18.23 -39.27 26.70
C SER A 135 -17.47 -38.44 25.67
N GLU A 136 -18.19 -37.61 24.90
CA GLU A 136 -17.66 -36.93 23.70
C GLU A 136 -16.88 -35.64 24.00
N GLU A 137 -16.75 -35.26 25.27
CA GLU A 137 -16.11 -34.02 25.73
C GLU A 137 -14.57 -34.13 25.91
N GLU A 138 -13.99 -35.35 25.92
CA GLU A 138 -12.56 -35.59 26.21
C GLU A 138 -11.75 -36.15 25.01
N CYS A 139 -12.11 -35.82 23.77
CA CYS A 139 -11.45 -36.38 22.59
C CYS A 139 -10.21 -35.56 22.16
N SER A 140 -9.06 -35.90 22.75
CA SER A 140 -7.74 -35.43 22.30
C SER A 140 -7.14 -36.29 21.19
N ILE A 141 -6.24 -35.71 20.38
CA ILE A 141 -5.34 -36.47 19.49
C ILE A 141 -4.25 -37.10 20.36
N LYS A 142 -4.23 -38.45 20.44
CA LYS A 142 -3.23 -39.17 21.25
C LYS A 142 -1.93 -39.43 20.49
N ASP A 143 -2.04 -39.71 19.19
CA ASP A 143 -0.92 -39.96 18.29
C ASP A 143 -1.14 -39.20 16.98
N ALA A 144 -0.17 -38.36 16.61
CA ALA A 144 -0.31 -37.44 15.47
C ALA A 144 -0.31 -38.13 14.09
N GLU A 145 -0.01 -39.43 14.00
CA GLU A 145 -0.06 -40.19 12.74
C GLU A 145 -1.47 -40.67 12.37
N ASP A 146 -2.39 -40.79 13.34
CA ASP A 146 -3.76 -41.31 13.12
C ASP A 146 -4.74 -40.22 12.63
N ALA A 147 -4.37 -38.94 12.69
CA ALA A 147 -5.24 -37.79 12.44
C ALA A 147 -5.27 -37.31 10.97
N LYS A 148 -5.14 -38.24 10.01
CA LYS A 148 -4.99 -37.88 8.59
C LYS A 148 -6.17 -37.05 8.07
N PRO A 149 -5.95 -35.85 7.48
CA PRO A 149 -7.01 -35.05 6.87
C PRO A 149 -7.72 -35.84 5.76
N VAL A 150 -9.06 -35.84 5.79
CA VAL A 150 -9.93 -36.50 4.81
C VAL A 150 -10.82 -35.45 4.15
N CYS A 151 -10.68 -35.28 2.82
CA CYS A 151 -11.65 -34.51 2.05
C CYS A 151 -12.98 -35.29 2.06
N LEU A 152 -14.01 -34.70 2.64
CA LEU A 152 -15.37 -35.23 2.62
C LEU A 152 -16.05 -34.92 1.30
N GLU A 153 -15.85 -33.69 0.80
CA GLU A 153 -16.57 -33.18 -0.36
C GLU A 153 -15.81 -32.02 -1.04
N THR A 154 -15.95 -31.92 -2.36
CA THR A 154 -15.48 -30.79 -3.17
C THR A 154 -16.65 -30.26 -3.97
N LEU A 155 -17.09 -29.04 -3.66
CA LEU A 155 -18.17 -28.33 -4.34
C LEU A 155 -17.60 -27.24 -5.24
N LYS A 156 -17.76 -27.39 -6.55
CA LYS A 156 -17.38 -26.39 -7.55
C LYS A 156 -18.35 -25.19 -7.50
N ILE A 157 -17.85 -24.01 -7.13
CA ILE A 157 -18.63 -22.76 -7.02
C ILE A 157 -18.54 -21.92 -8.30
N GLY A 158 -17.37 -21.89 -8.93
CA GLY A 158 -17.14 -21.14 -10.18
C GLY A 158 -15.81 -21.49 -10.86
N ASP A 159 -15.53 -20.88 -12.01
CA ASP A 159 -14.32 -21.10 -12.82
C ASP A 159 -13.26 -20.00 -12.63
N CYS A 160 -13.19 -19.44 -11.41
CA CYS A 160 -12.29 -18.37 -11.02
C CYS A 160 -11.66 -18.68 -9.65
N LEU A 161 -10.88 -17.76 -9.07
CA LEU A 161 -10.26 -18.00 -7.76
C LEU A 161 -11.33 -17.86 -6.66
N GLY A 162 -11.46 -18.84 -5.76
CA GLY A 162 -12.14 -18.60 -4.48
C GLY A 162 -11.22 -17.82 -3.56
N LEU A 163 -11.68 -16.72 -2.98
CA LEU A 163 -10.85 -15.73 -2.28
C LEU A 163 -11.01 -15.77 -0.75
N SER A 164 -12.24 -15.86 -0.25
CA SER A 164 -12.51 -15.96 1.18
C SER A 164 -13.66 -16.92 1.49
N LEU A 165 -13.66 -17.39 2.74
CA LEU A 165 -14.67 -18.26 3.34
C LEU A 165 -15.02 -17.72 4.73
N ASP A 166 -16.27 -17.76 5.15
CA ASP A 166 -16.62 -17.71 6.58
C ASP A 166 -17.79 -18.65 6.90
N TRP A 167 -17.86 -19.10 8.15
CA TRP A 167 -18.92 -19.96 8.65
C TRP A 167 -19.94 -19.13 9.44
N ALA A 168 -21.22 -19.45 9.29
CA ALA A 168 -22.27 -18.91 10.14
C ALA A 168 -22.02 -19.31 11.60
N ALA A 169 -22.51 -18.50 12.54
CA ALA A 169 -22.55 -18.88 13.94
C ALA A 169 -23.40 -20.15 14.14
N PRO A 170 -23.12 -20.96 15.18
CA PRO A 170 -23.82 -22.21 15.42
C PRO A 170 -25.34 -22.05 15.50
N ASN A 171 -26.07 -23.06 15.01
CA ASN A 171 -27.52 -23.13 15.07
C ASN A 171 -27.96 -24.44 15.75
N GLU A 172 -29.23 -24.53 16.17
CA GLU A 172 -29.81 -25.79 16.67
C GLU A 172 -30.18 -26.77 15.53
N GLY A 173 -29.68 -26.55 14.32
CA GLY A 173 -30.03 -27.30 13.11
C GLY A 173 -29.04 -28.41 12.78
N SER A 174 -29.48 -29.38 11.98
CA SER A 174 -28.63 -30.47 11.46
C SER A 174 -27.75 -30.06 10.27
N PHE A 175 -27.50 -28.76 10.10
CA PHE A 175 -26.71 -28.19 9.00
C PHE A 175 -26.12 -26.86 9.44
N THR A 176 -24.94 -26.52 8.92
CA THR A 176 -24.35 -25.18 9.05
C THR A 176 -24.40 -24.44 7.72
N ARG A 177 -24.08 -23.14 7.72
CA ARG A 177 -23.90 -22.35 6.51
C ARG A 177 -22.47 -21.85 6.39
N ALA A 178 -21.93 -21.85 5.18
CA ALA A 178 -20.73 -21.13 4.80
C ALA A 178 -21.10 -20.01 3.81
N VAL A 179 -20.31 -18.95 3.78
CA VAL A 179 -20.30 -17.95 2.71
C VAL A 179 -18.92 -17.95 2.08
N THR A 180 -18.85 -17.94 0.76
CA THR A 180 -17.60 -17.81 0.00
C THR A 180 -17.66 -16.64 -0.96
N SER A 181 -16.50 -16.06 -1.24
CA SER A 181 -16.32 -15.00 -2.23
C SER A 181 -15.35 -15.43 -3.33
N ASP A 182 -15.44 -14.81 -4.51
CA ASP A 182 -14.59 -15.14 -5.65
C ASP A 182 -13.99 -13.94 -6.39
N SER A 183 -13.04 -14.22 -7.30
CA SER A 183 -12.34 -13.22 -8.10
C SER A 183 -13.11 -12.69 -9.32
N ARG A 184 -14.43 -12.83 -9.31
CA ARG A 184 -15.36 -12.08 -10.17
C ARG A 184 -16.24 -11.14 -9.35
N GLY A 185 -16.02 -11.08 -8.03
CA GLY A 185 -16.84 -10.30 -7.11
C GLY A 185 -18.18 -10.95 -6.76
N ASP A 186 -18.36 -12.25 -7.03
CA ASP A 186 -19.57 -12.98 -6.63
C ASP A 186 -19.45 -13.45 -5.16
N LEU A 187 -20.61 -13.52 -4.48
CA LEU A 187 -20.77 -14.20 -3.20
C LEU A 187 -21.65 -15.44 -3.37
N SER A 188 -21.33 -16.51 -2.65
CA SER A 188 -22.10 -17.75 -2.63
C SER A 188 -22.35 -18.22 -1.20
N VAL A 189 -23.61 -18.47 -0.84
CA VAL A 189 -24.00 -19.09 0.44
C VAL A 189 -24.20 -20.58 0.23
N ILE A 190 -23.46 -21.37 0.99
CA ILE A 190 -23.42 -22.83 0.93
C ILE A 190 -24.08 -23.36 2.20
N GLU A 191 -25.06 -24.24 2.06
CA GLU A 191 -25.63 -25.04 3.14
C GLU A 191 -24.85 -26.35 3.21
N VAL A 192 -24.32 -26.69 4.39
CA VAL A 192 -23.49 -27.89 4.59
C VAL A 192 -24.18 -28.78 5.62
N ALA A 193 -24.75 -29.88 5.11
CA ALA A 193 -25.44 -30.92 5.88
C ALA A 193 -24.71 -32.26 5.67
N SER A 194 -25.42 -33.29 5.17
CA SER A 194 -24.80 -34.52 4.65
C SER A 194 -24.06 -34.31 3.32
N GLU A 195 -24.41 -33.24 2.60
CA GLU A 195 -23.81 -32.77 1.34
C GLU A 195 -23.76 -31.23 1.41
N ALA A 196 -22.85 -30.61 0.65
CA ALA A 196 -22.68 -29.17 0.53
C ALA A 196 -23.38 -28.66 -0.73
N ARG A 197 -24.23 -27.65 -0.58
CA ARG A 197 -25.04 -27.12 -1.69
C ARG A 197 -25.11 -25.60 -1.68
N VAL A 198 -24.84 -24.98 -2.83
CA VAL A 198 -25.10 -23.54 -3.02
C VAL A 198 -26.62 -23.29 -2.90
N THR A 199 -26.99 -22.39 -1.99
CA THR A 199 -28.38 -21.97 -1.72
C THR A 199 -28.71 -20.62 -2.34
N SER A 200 -27.71 -19.75 -2.47
CA SER A 200 -27.83 -18.43 -3.08
C SER A 200 -26.47 -18.02 -3.61
N GLN A 201 -26.45 -17.42 -4.79
CA GLN A 201 -25.25 -16.84 -5.39
C GLN A 201 -25.65 -15.55 -6.10
N TRP A 202 -24.86 -14.49 -5.93
CA TRP A 202 -25.11 -13.20 -6.57
C TRP A 202 -23.82 -12.44 -6.82
N HIS A 203 -23.85 -11.59 -7.83
CA HIS A 203 -22.80 -10.64 -8.11
C HIS A 203 -22.84 -9.52 -7.06
N ALA A 204 -21.81 -9.44 -6.24
CA ALA A 204 -21.76 -8.58 -5.06
C ALA A 204 -20.93 -7.31 -5.33
N HIS A 205 -19.79 -7.44 -6.03
CA HIS A 205 -18.87 -6.35 -6.35
C HIS A 205 -18.41 -6.43 -7.80
N ASP A 206 -18.09 -5.26 -8.38
CA ASP A 206 -17.64 -5.15 -9.76
C ASP A 206 -16.17 -5.63 -9.96
N TYR A 207 -15.49 -5.97 -8.86
CA TYR A 207 -14.08 -6.38 -8.75
C TYR A 207 -13.95 -7.54 -7.73
N GLU A 208 -12.75 -8.11 -7.59
CA GLU A 208 -12.40 -9.14 -6.61
C GLU A 208 -13.01 -8.91 -5.22
N ALA A 209 -13.81 -9.86 -4.72
CA ALA A 209 -14.36 -9.81 -3.37
C ALA A 209 -13.41 -10.51 -2.39
N TRP A 210 -12.37 -9.81 -1.94
CA TRP A 210 -11.29 -10.37 -1.10
C TRP A 210 -11.71 -10.89 0.27
N ILE A 211 -12.89 -10.51 0.77
CA ILE A 211 -13.35 -10.91 2.10
C ILE A 211 -14.88 -11.04 2.12
N CYS A 212 -15.37 -12.10 2.72
CA CYS A 212 -16.77 -12.25 3.12
C CYS A 212 -16.85 -12.81 4.55
N ALA A 213 -17.81 -12.33 5.33
CA ALA A 213 -18.03 -12.75 6.71
C ALA A 213 -19.53 -12.78 7.04
N PHE A 214 -19.97 -13.74 7.85
CA PHE A 214 -21.28 -13.65 8.49
C PHE A 214 -21.22 -12.68 9.68
N ASP A 215 -22.31 -11.96 9.91
CA ASP A 215 -22.56 -11.40 11.23
C ASP A 215 -22.67 -12.56 12.25
N GLN A 216 -21.91 -12.48 13.35
CA GLN A 216 -21.87 -13.57 14.34
C GLN A 216 -23.17 -13.67 15.15
N TRP A 217 -23.96 -12.61 15.19
CA TRP A 217 -25.15 -12.49 16.02
C TRP A 217 -26.44 -12.50 15.20
N ASN A 218 -26.35 -12.20 13.91
CA ASN A 218 -27.45 -12.33 12.96
C ASN A 218 -26.99 -13.03 11.66
N THR A 219 -27.05 -14.36 11.61
CA THR A 219 -26.56 -15.14 10.44
C THR A 219 -27.37 -14.98 9.14
N GLU A 220 -28.40 -14.13 9.14
CA GLU A 220 -29.03 -13.64 7.90
C GLU A 220 -28.31 -12.44 7.29
N VAL A 221 -27.34 -11.84 8.00
CA VAL A 221 -26.52 -10.72 7.53
C VAL A 221 -25.13 -11.21 7.14
N ILE A 222 -24.70 -10.80 5.96
CA ILE A 222 -23.36 -11.03 5.42
C ILE A 222 -22.69 -9.70 5.13
N TYR A 223 -21.41 -9.64 5.42
CA TYR A 223 -20.52 -8.54 5.13
C TYR A 223 -19.54 -8.96 4.02
N SER A 224 -19.24 -8.09 3.05
CA SER A 224 -18.19 -8.35 2.05
C SER A 224 -17.41 -7.12 1.63
N GLY A 225 -16.10 -7.26 1.43
CA GLY A 225 -15.20 -6.19 0.99
C GLY A 225 -14.48 -6.55 -0.33
N SER A 226 -14.12 -5.54 -1.11
CA SER A 226 -13.59 -5.69 -2.48
C SER A 226 -12.72 -4.51 -2.88
N ASP A 227 -11.92 -4.70 -3.94
CA ASP A 227 -11.16 -3.64 -4.64
C ASP A 227 -12.04 -2.55 -5.25
N ASP A 228 -13.37 -2.74 -5.30
CA ASP A 228 -14.32 -1.67 -5.59
C ASP A 228 -14.43 -0.59 -4.49
N CYS A 229 -13.56 -0.67 -3.47
CA CYS A 229 -13.46 0.16 -2.25
C CYS A 229 -14.76 0.23 -1.43
N LYS A 230 -15.57 -0.83 -1.40
CA LYS A 230 -16.84 -0.89 -0.65
C LYS A 230 -16.94 -2.15 0.23
N LEU A 231 -17.42 -1.98 1.46
CA LEU A 231 -18.00 -3.01 2.33
C LEU A 231 -19.49 -3.09 2.10
N LYS A 232 -19.97 -4.09 1.40
CA LYS A 232 -21.41 -4.28 1.23
C LYS A 232 -21.95 -5.12 2.38
N VAL A 233 -23.06 -4.63 2.95
CA VAL A 233 -23.88 -5.36 3.93
C VAL A 233 -25.04 -5.97 3.17
N TRP A 234 -25.26 -7.28 3.31
CA TRP A 234 -26.30 -8.04 2.64
C TRP A 234 -27.22 -8.65 3.68
N ASP A 235 -28.53 -8.65 3.42
CA ASP A 235 -29.51 -9.32 4.27
C ASP A 235 -30.28 -10.34 3.44
N LEU A 236 -30.03 -11.62 3.72
CA LEU A 236 -30.53 -12.77 2.96
C LEU A 236 -32.06 -12.82 2.89
N ARG A 237 -32.76 -12.13 3.80
CA ARG A 237 -34.23 -12.08 3.86
C ARG A 237 -34.84 -11.12 2.85
N VAL A 238 -34.09 -10.12 2.40
CA VAL A 238 -34.53 -9.08 1.44
C VAL A 238 -33.89 -9.20 0.05
N GLY A 239 -32.91 -10.10 -0.09
CA GLY A 239 -32.32 -10.49 -1.38
C GLY A 239 -31.01 -9.77 -1.70
N THR A 240 -30.69 -9.71 -2.99
CA THR A 240 -29.34 -9.37 -3.51
C THR A 240 -29.09 -7.86 -3.66
N THR A 241 -29.64 -7.03 -2.78
CA THR A 241 -29.42 -5.57 -2.79
C THR A 241 -28.65 -5.17 -1.54
N PRO A 242 -27.52 -4.44 -1.66
CA PRO A 242 -26.73 -4.08 -0.49
C PRO A 242 -27.43 -3.00 0.35
N VAL A 243 -27.33 -3.16 1.66
CA VAL A 243 -27.90 -2.27 2.68
C VAL A 243 -26.92 -1.15 3.07
N MET A 244 -25.60 -1.29 2.81
CA MET A 244 -24.56 -0.28 3.11
C MET A 244 -23.24 -0.48 2.32
N THR A 245 -22.24 0.44 2.48
CA THR A 245 -20.91 0.49 1.81
C THR A 245 -19.76 1.05 2.72
N ASN A 246 -18.65 0.31 2.99
CA ASN A 246 -17.43 0.71 3.81
C ASN A 246 -16.07 -0.07 3.48
N SER A 247 -15.35 -0.80 4.38
CA SER A 247 -14.15 -1.70 4.07
C SER A 247 -14.05 -3.09 4.83
N SER A 248 -12.93 -3.87 4.76
CA SER A 248 -12.78 -5.32 5.16
C SER A 248 -13.25 -5.72 6.57
N ILE A 249 -13.54 -7.00 6.93
CA ILE A 249 -14.44 -7.29 8.10
C ILE A 249 -14.07 -8.46 9.04
N GLN A 250 -14.30 -8.28 10.35
CA GLN A 250 -14.72 -9.35 11.27
C GLN A 250 -15.64 -8.84 12.42
N SER A 251 -16.80 -9.48 12.64
CA SER A 251 -17.67 -9.19 13.80
C SER A 251 -17.09 -9.76 15.10
N ASN A 252 -17.27 -9.04 16.22
CA ASN A 252 -16.75 -9.43 17.52
C ASN A 252 -17.45 -10.69 18.08
N PRO A 253 -16.70 -11.73 18.51
CA PRO A 253 -17.28 -13.00 18.95
C PRO A 253 -18.00 -12.95 20.30
N LEU A 254 -17.83 -11.86 21.08
CA LEU A 254 -18.34 -11.75 22.46
C LEU A 254 -19.16 -10.47 22.71
N LYS A 255 -19.19 -9.52 21.77
CA LYS A 255 -19.88 -8.22 21.89
C LYS A 255 -20.73 -7.95 20.64
N GLU A 256 -22.04 -8.17 20.77
CA GLU A 256 -23.04 -8.17 19.67
C GLU A 256 -22.95 -7.01 18.67
N SER A 257 -22.66 -5.78 19.14
CA SER A 257 -22.71 -4.59 18.29
C SER A 257 -21.37 -4.16 17.69
N LEU A 258 -20.27 -4.90 17.86
CA LEU A 258 -18.95 -4.44 17.40
C LEU A 258 -18.47 -5.16 16.13
N LEU A 259 -18.07 -4.38 15.14
CA LEU A 259 -17.45 -4.82 13.89
C LEU A 259 -16.04 -4.23 13.79
N ALA A 260 -15.01 -5.07 13.70
CA ALA A 260 -13.67 -4.60 13.35
C ALA A 260 -13.52 -4.61 11.83
N VAL A 261 -12.92 -3.55 11.30
CA VAL A 261 -12.81 -3.31 9.87
C VAL A 261 -11.40 -2.90 9.50
N GLY A 262 -10.74 -3.66 8.63
CA GLY A 262 -9.47 -3.27 8.04
C GLY A 262 -9.67 -2.51 6.73
N SER A 263 -8.66 -1.78 6.28
CA SER A 263 -8.68 -1.15 4.96
C SER A 263 -7.30 -1.18 4.30
N TYR A 264 -7.30 -1.09 2.97
CA TYR A 264 -6.09 -0.81 2.20
C TYR A 264 -5.58 0.62 2.45
N ASP A 265 -6.44 1.55 2.89
CA ASP A 265 -6.05 2.89 3.36
C ASP A 265 -5.29 2.92 4.71
N GLU A 266 -4.73 1.79 5.12
CA GLU A 266 -3.92 1.58 6.33
C GLU A 266 -4.64 1.70 7.69
N ASN A 267 -5.94 1.96 7.73
CA ASN A 267 -6.68 2.14 8.98
C ASN A 267 -7.41 0.87 9.45
N LEU A 268 -7.27 0.56 10.74
CA LEU A 268 -8.18 -0.28 11.49
C LEU A 268 -9.31 0.59 12.05
N ARG A 269 -10.54 0.30 11.65
CA ARG A 269 -11.76 0.98 12.10
C ARG A 269 -12.59 0.03 12.94
N VAL A 270 -13.17 0.49 14.05
CA VAL A 270 -14.18 -0.28 14.78
C VAL A 270 -15.52 0.42 14.64
N TYR A 271 -16.57 -0.30 14.28
CA TYR A 271 -17.91 0.23 14.10
C TYR A 271 -18.90 -0.33 15.11
N ASP A 272 -19.95 0.45 15.38
CA ASP A 272 -21.19 -0.05 15.95
C ASP A 272 -22.12 -0.53 14.82
N CYS A 273 -22.45 -1.82 14.77
CA CYS A 273 -23.36 -2.40 13.76
C CYS A 273 -24.72 -1.68 13.70
N ARG A 274 -25.14 -1.04 14.80
CA ARG A 274 -26.40 -0.27 14.90
C ARG A 274 -26.30 1.13 14.29
N ASN A 275 -25.09 1.65 14.08
CA ASN A 275 -24.83 2.96 13.46
C ASN A 275 -23.50 2.97 12.69
N MET A 276 -23.43 2.16 11.64
CA MET A 276 -22.29 2.02 10.72
C MET A 276 -21.98 3.27 9.85
N ARG A 277 -22.55 4.46 10.14
CA ARG A 277 -22.33 5.69 9.35
C ARG A 277 -20.95 6.30 9.51
N GLN A 278 -20.33 6.06 10.67
CA GLN A 278 -19.00 6.50 11.04
C GLN A 278 -18.43 5.45 12.01
N PRO A 279 -17.11 5.23 12.05
CA PRO A 279 -16.52 4.36 13.05
C PRO A 279 -16.65 4.97 14.46
N LEU A 280 -16.55 4.11 15.47
CA LEU A 280 -16.31 4.47 16.86
C LEU A 280 -14.86 4.89 17.09
N SER A 281 -13.93 4.25 16.39
CA SER A 281 -12.48 4.50 16.44
C SER A 281 -11.83 4.27 15.08
N GLU A 282 -10.80 5.06 14.74
CA GLU A 282 -10.01 4.94 13.52
C GLU A 282 -8.52 4.99 13.86
N THR A 283 -7.83 3.87 13.62
CA THR A 283 -6.46 3.64 14.09
C THR A 283 -5.55 3.38 12.90
N PRO A 284 -4.68 4.33 12.51
CA PRO A 284 -3.73 4.12 11.43
C PRO A 284 -2.64 3.14 11.87
N LEU A 285 -2.46 2.07 11.10
CA LEU A 285 -1.48 1.00 11.38
C LEU A 285 -0.30 0.95 10.39
N GLY A 286 -0.22 1.89 9.44
CA GLY A 286 0.98 2.07 8.60
C GLY A 286 1.15 1.04 7.46
N GLY A 287 0.06 0.39 7.04
CA GLY A 287 0.04 -0.52 5.88
C GLY A 287 -1.33 -1.18 5.70
N GLY A 288 -1.68 -1.51 4.45
CA GLY A 288 -3.00 -2.06 4.10
C GLY A 288 -3.34 -3.37 4.84
N LEU A 289 -4.52 -3.43 5.44
CA LEU A 289 -4.88 -4.50 6.38
C LEU A 289 -5.58 -5.69 5.70
N TRP A 290 -4.89 -6.84 5.66
CA TRP A 290 -5.30 -8.06 4.96
C TRP A 290 -6.05 -9.08 5.82
N ARG A 291 -5.77 -9.12 7.12
CA ARG A 291 -6.46 -10.00 8.09
C ARG A 291 -6.72 -9.24 9.38
N VAL A 292 -7.90 -9.48 9.95
CA VAL A 292 -8.36 -8.91 11.23
C VAL A 292 -8.95 -10.07 12.05
N LYS A 293 -8.44 -10.25 13.27
CA LYS A 293 -8.84 -11.33 14.21
C LYS A 293 -9.01 -10.77 15.62
N TRP A 294 -10.24 -10.71 16.12
CA TRP A 294 -10.55 -10.44 17.53
C TRP A 294 -9.94 -11.50 18.47
N ASP A 295 -9.51 -11.07 19.66
CA ASP A 295 -9.21 -11.95 20.80
C ASP A 295 -10.43 -12.84 21.09
N PRO A 296 -10.30 -14.18 20.97
CA PRO A 296 -11.44 -15.08 21.07
C PRO A 296 -11.91 -15.35 22.51
N TYR A 297 -11.19 -14.86 23.53
CA TYR A 297 -11.50 -15.13 24.93
C TYR A 297 -12.08 -13.90 25.65
N ALA A 298 -11.56 -12.71 25.37
CA ALA A 298 -11.99 -11.46 26.01
C ALA A 298 -12.69 -10.48 25.04
N GLY A 299 -12.49 -10.62 23.72
CA GLY A 299 -13.14 -9.78 22.71
C GLY A 299 -12.83 -8.29 22.88
N ASP A 300 -11.69 -7.96 23.50
CA ASP A 300 -11.22 -6.63 23.85
C ASP A 300 -9.87 -6.28 23.19
N LYS A 301 -9.32 -7.17 22.36
CA LYS A 301 -8.12 -6.90 21.55
C LYS A 301 -8.37 -7.32 20.10
N ILE A 302 -7.67 -6.68 19.18
CA ILE A 302 -7.69 -6.97 17.75
C ILE A 302 -6.26 -7.25 17.29
N LEU A 303 -6.06 -8.39 16.64
CA LEU A 303 -4.84 -8.76 15.96
C LEU A 303 -5.00 -8.52 14.46
N THR A 304 -4.08 -7.79 13.86
CA THR A 304 -4.07 -7.51 12.42
C THR A 304 -2.81 -8.03 11.74
N ALA A 305 -2.96 -8.42 10.47
CA ALA A 305 -1.86 -8.58 9.53
C ALA A 305 -1.94 -7.45 8.50
N SER A 306 -0.84 -6.71 8.37
CA SER A 306 -0.72 -5.49 7.57
C SER A 306 0.26 -5.79 6.45
N MET A 307 -0.19 -5.71 5.19
CA MET A 307 0.56 -6.00 3.97
C MET A 307 2.01 -5.50 4.09
N HIS A 308 2.16 -4.20 4.39
CA HIS A 308 3.40 -3.61 4.90
C HIS A 308 3.25 -3.25 6.38
N ASN A 309 4.36 -3.07 7.09
CA ASN A 309 4.40 -2.78 8.53
C ASN A 309 3.93 -3.91 9.48
N GLY A 310 3.71 -5.14 8.98
CA GLY A 310 3.71 -6.35 9.81
C GLY A 310 2.45 -6.55 10.65
N PHE A 311 2.60 -7.08 11.87
CA PHE A 311 1.47 -7.51 12.71
C PHE A 311 1.32 -6.62 13.94
N HIS A 312 0.07 -6.27 14.28
CA HIS A 312 -0.25 -5.38 15.40
C HIS A 312 -1.28 -6.04 16.33
N ILE A 313 -1.09 -5.89 17.65
CA ILE A 313 -2.12 -6.18 18.67
C ILE A 313 -2.61 -4.84 19.21
N THR A 314 -3.90 -4.59 19.08
CA THR A 314 -4.56 -3.31 19.41
C THR A 314 -5.57 -3.52 20.54
N ASP A 315 -5.59 -2.61 21.51
CA ASP A 315 -6.55 -2.59 22.64
C ASP A 315 -7.89 -1.97 22.22
N CYS A 316 -8.96 -2.73 22.34
CA CYS A 316 -10.34 -2.35 22.05
C CYS A 316 -11.25 -2.56 23.28
N SER A 317 -10.69 -2.45 24.49
CA SER A 317 -11.46 -2.38 25.75
C SER A 317 -12.34 -1.14 25.84
N GLN A 318 -11.88 -0.02 25.25
CA GLN A 318 -12.62 1.24 25.05
C GLN A 318 -12.75 1.52 23.53
N PRO A 319 -13.79 1.00 22.86
CA PRO A 319 -13.91 1.05 21.40
C PRO A 319 -14.23 2.46 20.85
N ASP A 320 -14.62 3.39 21.71
CA ASP A 320 -15.03 4.77 21.43
C ASP A 320 -13.89 5.81 21.58
N CYS A 321 -12.64 5.36 21.72
CA CYS A 321 -11.45 6.20 21.65
C CYS A 321 -11.17 6.64 20.20
N GLU A 322 -10.69 7.87 20.00
CA GLU A 322 -10.38 8.42 18.67
C GLU A 322 -9.46 7.50 17.84
N ALA A 323 -8.37 7.03 18.44
CA ALA A 323 -7.53 5.94 17.96
C ALA A 323 -7.27 4.93 19.08
N LEU A 324 -7.21 3.64 18.75
CA LEU A 324 -7.03 2.56 19.71
C LEU A 324 -5.53 2.35 20.06
N PRO A 325 -5.18 2.07 21.33
CA PRO A 325 -3.79 1.83 21.70
C PRO A 325 -3.20 0.56 21.07
N VAL A 326 -2.05 0.67 20.38
CA VAL A 326 -1.28 -0.50 19.94
C VAL A 326 -0.46 -1.05 21.12
N LEU A 327 -0.82 -2.25 21.58
CA LEU A 327 -0.20 -2.94 22.71
C LEU A 327 1.13 -3.62 22.34
N ALA A 328 1.22 -4.17 21.13
CA ALA A 328 2.39 -4.88 20.65
C ALA A 328 2.47 -4.86 19.10
N HIS A 329 3.68 -4.99 18.56
CA HIS A 329 3.94 -5.08 17.12
C HIS A 329 5.03 -6.11 16.80
N TYR A 330 5.00 -6.68 15.59
CA TYR A 330 6.00 -7.62 15.07
C TYR A 330 6.41 -7.24 13.65
N ASN A 331 7.62 -6.67 13.53
CA ASN A 331 8.16 -6.13 12.28
C ASN A 331 9.52 -6.77 11.96
N ASN A 332 9.81 -7.96 12.51
CA ASN A 332 11.10 -8.65 12.34
C ASN A 332 11.25 -9.38 10.99
N HIS A 333 10.26 -9.26 10.10
CA HIS A 333 10.27 -9.77 8.74
C HIS A 333 10.40 -8.62 7.73
N LYS A 334 10.98 -8.90 6.55
CA LYS A 334 11.27 -7.90 5.49
C LYS A 334 10.32 -7.99 4.29
N SER A 335 9.13 -8.55 4.47
CA SER A 335 8.22 -8.85 3.36
C SER A 335 6.77 -8.93 3.86
N LEU A 336 5.82 -9.27 3.00
CA LEU A 336 4.39 -9.06 3.27
C LEU A 336 3.82 -9.94 4.40
N ALA A 337 2.81 -9.47 5.14
CA ALA A 337 2.14 -10.23 6.19
C ALA A 337 0.78 -10.79 5.73
N TYR A 338 0.72 -12.08 5.37
CA TYR A 338 -0.46 -12.71 4.75
C TYR A 338 -1.50 -13.21 5.75
N GLY A 339 -1.09 -14.13 6.62
CA GLY A 339 -1.98 -14.87 7.51
C GLY A 339 -1.65 -14.64 8.98
N VAL A 340 -2.68 -14.57 9.82
CA VAL A 340 -2.53 -14.51 11.28
C VAL A 340 -3.73 -15.14 12.01
N ASP A 341 -3.48 -15.84 13.13
CA ASP A 341 -4.53 -16.27 14.07
C ASP A 341 -4.01 -16.45 15.51
N TRP A 342 -4.93 -16.33 16.49
CA TRP A 342 -4.64 -16.50 17.92
C TRP A 342 -4.53 -17.97 18.31
N CYS A 343 -3.50 -18.33 19.08
CA CYS A 343 -3.38 -19.67 19.67
C CYS A 343 -4.56 -19.94 20.63
N ARG A 344 -5.12 -21.15 20.54
CA ARG A 344 -6.36 -21.53 21.25
C ARG A 344 -6.13 -22.22 22.59
N ARG A 345 -4.88 -22.25 23.09
CA ARG A 345 -4.54 -22.67 24.45
C ARG A 345 -4.38 -21.47 25.39
N THR A 346 -4.75 -21.66 26.66
CA THR A 346 -4.70 -20.65 27.72
C THR A 346 -3.37 -20.67 28.49
N PRO A 347 -2.92 -19.55 29.08
CA PRO A 347 -1.61 -19.47 29.77
C PRO A 347 -1.44 -20.41 30.98
N ASP A 348 -2.54 -20.88 31.59
CA ASP A 348 -2.52 -21.82 32.73
C ASP A 348 -1.78 -23.15 32.43
N ASP A 349 -1.50 -23.45 31.16
CA ASP A 349 -0.69 -24.60 30.73
C ASP A 349 0.82 -24.48 31.03
N ASN A 350 1.33 -23.35 31.56
CA ASN A 350 2.75 -23.16 31.97
C ASN A 350 3.79 -23.53 30.89
N ILE A 351 3.63 -23.03 29.67
CA ILE A 351 4.46 -23.42 28.52
C ILE A 351 5.65 -22.46 28.36
N HIS A 352 6.87 -22.97 28.57
CA HIS A 352 8.10 -22.29 28.17
C HIS A 352 8.49 -22.64 26.72
N TYR A 353 8.93 -21.62 25.96
CA TYR A 353 9.31 -21.73 24.56
C TYR A 353 10.74 -21.20 24.31
N GLU A 354 11.64 -22.10 23.93
CA GLU A 354 12.97 -21.80 23.38
C GLU A 354 12.98 -21.68 21.85
N ILE A 355 13.96 -20.92 21.38
CA ILE A 355 14.17 -20.61 19.97
C ILE A 355 14.95 -21.75 19.33
N SER A 356 14.28 -22.60 18.54
CA SER A 356 14.96 -23.57 17.67
C SER A 356 14.82 -23.20 16.19
N ARG A 357 15.95 -23.19 15.46
CA ARG A 357 15.96 -23.21 13.99
C ARG A 357 15.95 -24.66 13.55
N GLN A 358 14.88 -25.08 12.89
CA GLN A 358 14.78 -26.44 12.36
C GLN A 358 15.26 -26.48 10.91
N ASP A 359 16.57 -26.68 10.72
CA ASP A 359 17.20 -26.77 9.40
C ASP A 359 16.89 -28.09 8.69
N SER A 360 16.09 -28.01 7.64
CA SER A 360 15.85 -29.04 6.60
C SER A 360 15.29 -30.42 7.01
N ILE A 361 14.21 -30.82 6.33
CA ILE A 361 13.66 -32.19 6.38
C ILE A 361 14.66 -33.17 5.75
N ASP A 362 15.19 -34.08 6.55
CA ASP A 362 16.14 -35.10 6.09
C ASP A 362 15.41 -36.20 5.27
N ARG A 363 15.80 -36.36 4.01
CA ARG A 363 15.16 -37.31 3.07
C ARG A 363 15.75 -38.70 3.20
N ASN A 364 15.28 -39.48 4.17
CA ASN A 364 15.57 -40.91 4.25
C ASN A 364 14.37 -41.79 4.65
N ASP A 365 13.33 -41.83 3.81
CA ASP A 365 12.59 -43.08 3.60
C ASP A 365 12.49 -43.40 2.09
N LYS A 366 12.72 -44.67 1.75
CA LYS A 366 12.85 -45.22 0.40
C LYS A 366 11.81 -46.29 0.12
N THR A 367 10.52 -45.96 0.17
CA THR A 367 9.45 -46.93 -0.17
C THR A 367 8.30 -46.42 -1.04
N VAL A 368 8.57 -45.57 -2.05
CA VAL A 368 7.63 -45.38 -3.18
C VAL A 368 8.15 -46.06 -4.45
N LYS A 369 7.43 -47.07 -4.94
CA LYS A 369 7.79 -47.85 -6.13
C LYS A 369 7.59 -47.03 -7.41
N LYS A 370 8.59 -47.05 -8.29
CA LYS A 370 8.52 -46.40 -9.62
C LYS A 370 7.51 -47.11 -10.54
N SER A 371 6.43 -46.42 -10.90
CA SER A 371 5.80 -46.54 -12.23
C SER A 371 6.15 -45.28 -13.01
N GLY A 372 6.79 -45.44 -14.17
CA GLY A 372 7.59 -44.36 -14.75
C GLY A 372 6.85 -43.43 -15.70
N GLN A 373 6.99 -42.12 -15.46
CA GLN A 373 7.23 -41.12 -16.49
C GLN A 373 8.35 -40.19 -16.00
N LYS A 374 9.32 -39.86 -16.85
CA LYS A 374 10.43 -38.96 -16.49
C LYS A 374 10.01 -37.53 -16.81
N THR A 375 9.71 -36.72 -15.80
CA THR A 375 9.77 -35.26 -15.91
C THR A 375 11.23 -34.79 -15.80
N PRO A 376 11.65 -33.74 -16.54
CA PRO A 376 12.99 -33.16 -16.38
C PRO A 376 13.10 -32.43 -15.04
N ALA A 377 14.25 -32.54 -14.38
CA ALA A 377 14.55 -31.75 -13.19
C ALA A 377 15.03 -30.36 -13.63
N PHE A 378 14.19 -29.33 -13.46
CA PHE A 378 14.59 -27.93 -13.55
C PHE A 378 15.08 -27.44 -12.18
N LEU A 379 16.16 -26.64 -12.17
CA LEU A 379 16.67 -26.00 -10.96
C LEU A 379 15.83 -24.74 -10.70
N TYR A 380 15.04 -24.76 -9.63
CA TYR A 380 14.33 -23.58 -9.13
C TYR A 380 15.15 -22.84 -8.08
N GLN A 381 15.31 -21.53 -8.22
CA GLN A 381 15.60 -20.66 -7.07
C GLN A 381 14.32 -20.47 -6.26
N LYS A 382 14.11 -21.32 -5.25
CA LYS A 382 12.96 -21.20 -4.35
C LYS A 382 13.09 -19.97 -3.44
N LYS A 383 12.41 -18.87 -3.76
CA LYS A 383 11.83 -18.00 -2.72
C LYS A 383 10.84 -18.84 -1.91
N ARG A 384 10.80 -18.68 -0.58
CA ARG A 384 9.91 -19.45 0.31
C ARG A 384 9.25 -18.53 1.33
N MET A 385 7.98 -18.76 1.63
CA MET A 385 7.42 -18.21 2.87
C MET A 385 7.77 -19.09 4.06
N LYS A 386 7.81 -18.44 5.22
CA LYS A 386 7.86 -19.09 6.52
C LYS A 386 6.57 -18.80 7.27
N MET A 387 6.04 -19.83 7.90
CA MET A 387 5.17 -19.64 9.04
C MET A 387 6.06 -19.32 10.25
N ILE A 388 5.76 -18.24 10.95
CA ILE A 388 6.47 -17.83 12.17
C ILE A 388 5.49 -17.86 13.34
N LEU A 389 5.83 -18.65 14.35
CA LEU A 389 5.13 -18.63 15.63
C LEU A 389 5.77 -17.55 16.52
N VAL A 390 4.97 -16.62 17.04
CA VAL A 390 5.45 -15.53 17.89
C VAL A 390 4.63 -15.43 19.18
N SER A 391 5.24 -14.84 20.22
CA SER A 391 4.67 -14.68 21.55
C SER A 391 4.78 -13.24 22.04
N ALA A 392 3.73 -12.74 22.67
CA ALA A 392 3.65 -11.46 23.37
C ALA A 392 3.56 -11.71 24.87
N TYR A 393 4.24 -10.88 25.66
CA TYR A 393 3.88 -10.66 27.05
C TYR A 393 3.20 -9.29 27.14
N LEU A 394 1.95 -9.28 27.62
CA LEU A 394 1.20 -8.05 27.90
C LEU A 394 1.33 -7.74 29.39
N ASP A 395 1.69 -6.49 29.72
CA ASP A 395 1.98 -6.08 31.11
C ASP A 395 0.75 -6.27 32.01
N PRO A 396 0.83 -7.05 33.12
CA PRO A 396 -0.29 -7.31 34.02
C PRO A 396 -0.82 -6.07 34.76
N ASN A 397 -0.19 -4.90 34.65
CA ASN A 397 -0.73 -3.63 35.15
C ASN A 397 -1.84 -3.04 34.25
N ALA A 398 -1.99 -3.52 33.01
CA ALA A 398 -3.20 -3.27 32.24
C ALA A 398 -4.33 -4.12 32.84
N SER A 399 -5.40 -3.47 33.33
CA SER A 399 -6.50 -4.12 34.05
C SER A 399 -7.35 -5.02 33.13
N THR A 400 -6.82 -6.20 32.82
CA THR A 400 -7.48 -7.23 32.02
C THR A 400 -7.85 -8.41 32.91
N SER A 401 -8.87 -9.17 32.53
CA SER A 401 -9.40 -10.29 33.32
C SER A 401 -8.54 -11.56 33.31
N TRP A 402 -7.27 -11.44 32.90
CA TRP A 402 -6.31 -12.52 32.82
C TRP A 402 -5.52 -12.60 34.13
N GLY A 403 -5.24 -13.83 34.59
CA GLY A 403 -4.40 -14.05 35.76
C GLY A 403 -2.99 -13.47 35.59
N ALA A 404 -2.24 -13.38 36.69
CA ALA A 404 -0.89 -12.83 36.67
C ALA A 404 -0.01 -13.48 35.58
N GLU A 405 0.70 -12.65 34.81
CA GLU A 405 1.54 -13.01 33.66
C GLU A 405 0.77 -13.50 32.41
N GLY A 406 0.02 -12.59 31.78
CA GLY A 406 -0.68 -12.83 30.51
C GLY A 406 0.24 -12.92 29.28
N ALA A 407 0.78 -14.11 29.02
CA ALA A 407 1.42 -14.44 27.75
C ALA A 407 0.39 -14.77 26.66
N VAL A 408 0.58 -14.25 25.45
CA VAL A 408 -0.28 -14.47 24.27
C VAL A 408 0.58 -15.08 23.16
N ASN A 409 0.14 -16.19 22.58
CA ASN A 409 0.82 -16.81 21.43
C ASN A 409 -0.03 -16.65 20.17
N ILE A 410 0.59 -16.31 19.04
CA ILE A 410 -0.06 -16.13 17.75
C ILE A 410 0.77 -16.81 16.65
N ALA A 411 0.10 -17.36 15.63
CA ALA A 411 0.77 -17.83 14.42
C ALA A 411 0.68 -16.76 13.33
N THR A 412 1.79 -16.51 12.63
CA THR A 412 1.93 -15.49 11.58
C THR A 412 2.55 -16.11 10.32
N VAL A 413 2.36 -15.49 9.16
CA VAL A 413 2.92 -15.97 7.89
C VAL A 413 3.58 -14.82 7.11
N VAL A 414 4.84 -15.02 6.72
CA VAL A 414 5.68 -13.99 6.06
C VAL A 414 6.64 -14.58 5.03
N PRO A 415 6.98 -13.88 3.94
CA PRO A 415 8.04 -14.30 3.01
C PRO A 415 9.45 -14.17 3.59
N THR A 416 10.36 -14.99 3.09
CA THR A 416 11.79 -14.87 3.40
C THR A 416 12.57 -14.23 2.26
N THR A 417 13.35 -13.21 2.61
CA THR A 417 14.46 -12.72 1.78
C THR A 417 15.62 -13.70 1.88
N ALA A 418 16.05 -14.29 0.76
CA ALA A 418 17.36 -14.92 0.69
C ALA A 418 18.44 -13.84 0.75
N THR A 419 19.39 -13.95 1.68
CA THR A 419 20.56 -13.06 1.68
C THR A 419 21.40 -13.29 0.42
N THR A 420 21.75 -12.19 -0.26
CA THR A 420 22.66 -12.12 -1.42
C THR A 420 22.24 -12.82 -2.71
N ALA A 421 21.27 -12.22 -3.40
CA ALA A 421 21.36 -11.92 -4.84
C ALA A 421 20.56 -10.65 -5.13
N CYS A 422 21.17 -9.65 -5.79
CA CYS A 422 20.39 -8.57 -6.44
C CYS A 422 19.98 -9.07 -7.83
N THR A 423 18.88 -8.53 -8.37
CA THR A 423 18.15 -9.02 -9.57
C THR A 423 17.37 -10.32 -9.33
N GLU A 424 16.24 -10.48 -10.04
CA GLU A 424 15.28 -11.62 -9.95
C GLU A 424 14.30 -11.60 -8.75
N GLU A 425 13.64 -10.46 -8.46
CA GLU A 425 12.46 -10.44 -7.56
C GLU A 425 11.07 -10.33 -8.24
N ARG A 426 10.99 -10.19 -9.58
CA ARG A 426 9.79 -9.78 -10.33
C ARG A 426 8.66 -10.79 -10.56
N GLU A 427 8.86 -12.09 -10.34
CA GLU A 427 7.95 -13.12 -10.91
C GLU A 427 6.89 -13.67 -9.94
N MET A 428 6.67 -13.02 -8.79
CA MET A 428 5.62 -13.44 -7.83
C MET A 428 4.60 -12.35 -7.47
N GLU A 429 4.89 -11.08 -7.78
CA GLU A 429 3.95 -9.96 -7.61
C GLU A 429 2.80 -10.02 -8.64
N THR A 430 2.97 -10.75 -9.73
CA THR A 430 1.97 -10.93 -10.80
C THR A 430 0.85 -11.94 -10.47
N GLY A 431 0.88 -12.57 -9.29
CA GLY A 431 0.01 -13.70 -8.94
C GLY A 431 -1.35 -13.34 -8.34
N MET A 432 -1.40 -12.31 -7.48
CA MET A 432 -2.52 -11.86 -6.65
C MET A 432 -2.28 -10.39 -6.27
N GLY A 433 -3.13 -9.47 -6.74
CA GLY A 433 -2.96 -8.02 -6.44
C GLY A 433 -2.63 -7.13 -7.63
N ILE A 434 -2.94 -7.54 -8.86
CA ILE A 434 -3.25 -6.59 -9.94
C ILE A 434 -4.76 -6.67 -10.14
N ALA A 435 -5.47 -5.55 -10.01
CA ALA A 435 -6.90 -5.46 -10.32
C ALA A 435 -7.12 -6.06 -11.71
N ARG A 436 -7.97 -7.09 -11.83
CA ARG A 436 -7.95 -7.95 -13.01
C ARG A 436 -8.62 -7.31 -14.22
N MET A 437 -7.84 -6.47 -14.88
CA MET A 437 -7.99 -6.10 -16.28
C MET A 437 -8.34 -7.33 -17.13
N HIS A 438 -9.11 -7.12 -18.18
CA HIS A 438 -9.57 -8.22 -19.01
C HIS A 438 -8.39 -8.86 -19.76
N ARG A 439 -8.57 -10.09 -20.26
CA ARG A 439 -7.52 -10.82 -21.00
C ARG A 439 -7.05 -10.10 -22.28
N GLU A 440 -7.79 -9.08 -22.74
CA GLU A 440 -7.44 -8.22 -23.87
C GLU A 440 -6.45 -7.09 -23.49
N ASP A 441 -6.27 -6.82 -22.19
CA ASP A 441 -5.48 -5.72 -21.66
C ASP A 441 -4.04 -6.11 -21.25
N MET A 442 -3.78 -7.39 -20.92
CA MET A 442 -2.45 -7.84 -20.45
C MET A 442 -1.32 -7.55 -21.45
N THR A 443 -1.60 -7.65 -22.75
CA THR A 443 -0.63 -7.26 -23.79
C THR A 443 -0.29 -5.77 -23.77
N SER A 444 -1.21 -4.92 -23.28
CA SER A 444 -0.95 -3.48 -23.11
C SER A 444 -0.14 -3.18 -21.84
N TRP A 445 -0.26 -3.98 -20.77
CA TRP A 445 0.60 -3.85 -19.58
C TRP A 445 2.05 -4.20 -19.92
N GLU A 446 2.31 -5.34 -20.57
CA GLU A 446 3.68 -5.73 -20.94
C GLU A 446 4.31 -4.75 -21.95
N GLU A 447 3.52 -4.24 -22.91
CA GLU A 447 3.96 -3.20 -23.83
C GLU A 447 4.28 -1.89 -23.08
N TRP A 448 3.40 -1.45 -22.18
CA TRP A 448 3.60 -0.27 -21.36
C TRP A 448 4.80 -0.39 -20.45
N LEU A 449 4.92 -1.50 -19.71
CA LEU A 449 5.99 -1.77 -18.76
C LEU A 449 7.32 -1.79 -19.50
N GLY A 450 7.39 -2.41 -20.67
CA GLY A 450 8.56 -2.33 -21.54
C GLY A 450 8.87 -0.91 -22.03
N VAL A 451 7.87 -0.07 -22.34
CA VAL A 451 8.07 1.35 -22.69
C VAL A 451 8.55 2.17 -21.48
N TRP A 452 7.99 1.92 -20.30
CA TRP A 452 8.32 2.57 -19.04
C TRP A 452 9.76 2.23 -18.61
N GLU A 453 10.13 0.95 -18.65
CA GLU A 453 11.48 0.48 -18.35
C GLU A 453 12.52 1.05 -19.32
N ARG A 454 12.25 1.06 -20.64
CA ARG A 454 13.13 1.73 -21.62
C ARG A 454 13.20 3.26 -21.44
N ASN A 455 12.26 3.86 -20.70
CA ASN A 455 12.36 5.25 -20.25
C ASN A 455 13.23 5.39 -18.98
N GLN A 456 13.28 4.38 -18.09
CA GLN A 456 14.15 4.34 -16.91
C GLN A 456 15.56 3.75 -17.17
N GLU A 457 15.79 3.03 -18.27
CA GLU A 457 17.13 2.55 -18.64
C GLU A 457 18.09 3.70 -19.00
N ASP A 458 17.58 4.76 -19.63
CA ASP A 458 18.33 5.93 -20.15
C ASP A 458 17.96 7.24 -19.40
N CYS A 459 17.36 7.12 -18.21
CA CYS A 459 17.04 8.25 -17.34
C CYS A 459 18.25 8.77 -16.56
N GLY A 460 18.15 9.99 -16.03
CA GLY A 460 19.10 10.52 -15.04
C GLY A 460 20.49 10.81 -15.58
N LEU A 461 20.67 10.80 -16.91
CA LEU A 461 21.96 11.01 -17.59
C LEU A 461 22.08 12.42 -18.16
N PRO A 462 22.82 13.35 -17.51
CA PRO A 462 23.02 14.70 -18.01
C PRO A 462 23.86 14.69 -19.30
N SER A 463 23.66 15.65 -20.20
CA SER A 463 24.50 15.75 -21.42
C SER A 463 25.84 16.42 -21.16
N THR A 464 26.00 17.05 -20.00
CA THR A 464 27.23 17.68 -19.53
C THR A 464 27.25 17.50 -18.03
N GLU A 465 28.33 16.94 -17.49
CA GLU A 465 28.44 16.67 -16.06
C GLU A 465 28.26 17.95 -15.21
N PRO A 466 27.39 17.95 -14.19
CA PRO A 466 27.24 19.08 -13.28
C PRO A 466 28.52 19.38 -12.50
N PHE A 467 29.08 20.58 -12.68
CA PHE A 467 30.22 21.01 -11.89
C PHE A 467 29.80 21.47 -10.49
N LEU A 468 29.62 20.50 -9.60
CA LEU A 468 29.26 20.73 -8.20
C LEU A 468 30.51 21.09 -7.38
N LYS A 469 30.62 22.34 -6.94
CA LYS A 469 31.69 22.74 -6.02
C LYS A 469 31.44 22.16 -4.64
N ASP A 470 32.48 21.54 -4.05
CA ASP A 470 32.45 21.09 -2.66
C ASP A 470 32.34 22.22 -1.62
N LEU A 471 32.62 23.45 -2.04
CA LEU A 471 32.50 24.64 -1.19
C LEU A 471 31.06 25.12 -1.13
N ARG A 472 30.55 25.37 0.08
CA ARG A 472 29.26 26.00 0.36
C ARG A 472 29.22 27.41 -0.24
N VAL A 473 28.68 27.54 -1.45
CA VAL A 473 28.37 28.83 -2.10
C VAL A 473 26.95 29.23 -1.72
N ALA A 474 26.80 30.25 -0.87
CA ALA A 474 25.48 30.76 -0.51
C ALA A 474 24.75 31.30 -1.75
N GLY A 475 23.46 30.97 -1.89
CA GLY A 475 22.65 31.27 -3.09
C GLY A 475 22.84 30.30 -4.27
N GLY A 476 23.68 29.25 -4.12
CA GLY A 476 23.93 28.27 -5.18
C GLY A 476 24.92 28.74 -6.24
N THR A 477 24.89 28.10 -7.42
CA THR A 477 25.67 28.50 -8.60
C THR A 477 24.84 28.34 -9.88
N THR A 478 25.18 29.09 -10.93
CA THR A 478 24.57 28.91 -12.25
C THR A 478 24.86 27.50 -12.79
N ALA A 479 23.81 26.78 -13.19
CA ALA A 479 23.95 25.52 -13.91
C ALA A 479 24.37 25.77 -15.36
N MET A 480 25.13 24.86 -15.96
CA MET A 480 25.41 24.90 -17.40
C MET A 480 24.26 24.27 -18.19
N SER A 481 24.06 24.76 -19.42
CA SER A 481 23.11 24.17 -20.37
C SER A 481 23.40 22.68 -20.57
N GLY A 482 22.41 21.82 -20.35
CA GLY A 482 22.54 20.36 -20.43
C GLY A 482 23.00 19.66 -19.13
N ASN A 483 23.23 20.38 -18.02
CA ASN A 483 23.44 19.74 -16.71
C ASN A 483 22.18 19.05 -16.17
N TRP A 484 20.99 19.60 -16.44
CA TRP A 484 19.73 19.13 -15.83
C TRP A 484 18.62 18.99 -16.90
N PRO A 485 18.75 18.05 -17.85
CA PRO A 485 17.89 17.94 -19.03
C PRO A 485 16.45 17.50 -18.74
N TRP A 486 16.13 17.17 -17.49
CA TRP A 486 14.76 16.90 -17.03
C TRP A 486 14.05 18.13 -16.48
N MET A 487 14.73 19.27 -16.32
CA MET A 487 14.09 20.49 -15.85
C MET A 487 13.05 20.99 -16.84
N PHE A 488 11.83 21.23 -16.35
CA PHE A 488 10.81 21.94 -17.10
C PHE A 488 10.33 23.20 -16.38
N SER A 489 9.84 24.16 -17.17
CA SER A 489 9.17 25.36 -16.69
C SER A 489 7.69 25.31 -17.04
N THR A 490 6.81 25.47 -16.05
CA THR A 490 5.41 25.82 -16.32
C THR A 490 5.31 27.29 -16.70
N TYR A 491 4.50 27.56 -17.72
CA TYR A 491 4.05 28.90 -18.08
C TYR A 491 2.53 28.95 -18.07
N LYS A 492 2.00 30.07 -17.59
CA LYS A 492 0.57 30.35 -17.64
C LYS A 492 0.20 31.00 -18.98
N THR A 493 -0.72 30.40 -19.73
CA THR A 493 -1.27 30.98 -20.95
C THR A 493 -2.11 32.21 -20.57
N ARG A 494 -1.53 33.40 -20.74
CA ARG A 494 -2.19 34.65 -20.36
C ARG A 494 -2.94 35.21 -21.55
N ASP A 495 -4.22 34.86 -21.65
CA ASP A 495 -5.21 35.62 -22.44
C ASP A 495 -5.34 37.03 -21.84
N MET A 496 -4.40 37.90 -22.20
CA MET A 496 -4.47 39.32 -21.91
C MET A 496 -5.50 39.97 -22.84
N TYR A 497 -6.77 39.73 -22.54
CA TYR A 497 -7.81 40.74 -22.73
C TYR A 497 -7.42 41.97 -21.89
N VAL A 498 -6.51 42.79 -22.42
CA VAL A 498 -6.44 44.19 -22.06
C VAL A 498 -7.70 44.83 -22.62
N SER A 499 -8.78 44.68 -21.85
CA SER A 499 -9.82 45.71 -21.84
C SER A 499 -9.10 47.00 -21.51
N ALA A 500 -8.80 47.77 -22.55
CA ALA A 500 -8.39 49.15 -22.41
C ALA A 500 -9.56 49.84 -21.70
N LYS A 501 -9.47 49.94 -20.37
CA LYS A 501 -10.30 50.87 -19.62
C LYS A 501 -10.00 52.24 -20.19
N THR A 502 -10.87 52.70 -21.08
CA THR A 502 -11.01 54.10 -21.47
C THR A 502 -11.45 54.86 -20.22
N GLY A 503 -10.46 55.13 -19.36
CA GLY A 503 -10.62 56.00 -18.23
C GLY A 503 -10.86 57.40 -18.78
N ASN A 504 -12.13 57.82 -18.78
CA ASN A 504 -12.47 59.23 -18.89
C ASN A 504 -11.75 59.97 -17.75
N THR A 505 -10.64 60.61 -18.10
CA THR A 505 -10.02 61.66 -17.30
C THR A 505 -10.16 62.94 -18.10
N GLU A 506 -10.91 63.88 -17.53
CA GLU A 506 -11.18 65.17 -18.16
C GLU A 506 -9.88 65.98 -18.26
N GLU A 507 -9.69 66.59 -19.43
CA GLU A 507 -8.93 67.82 -19.72
C GLU A 507 -7.66 68.18 -18.92
N ARG A 508 -6.54 68.34 -19.64
CA ARG A 508 -6.06 69.69 -20.06
C ARG A 508 -4.91 69.64 -21.11
N PRO A 509 -4.78 70.62 -22.02
CA PRO A 509 -3.92 70.47 -23.22
C PRO A 509 -2.67 71.38 -23.28
N ALA A 510 -1.55 70.83 -23.75
CA ALA A 510 -0.39 71.48 -24.41
C ALA A 510 0.71 70.43 -24.68
N LYS A 511 1.55 70.46 -25.72
CA LYS A 511 1.66 71.27 -26.96
C LYS A 511 2.47 70.48 -28.00
N ASN A 512 2.33 70.80 -29.28
CA ASN A 512 2.97 70.11 -30.41
C ASN A 512 4.51 70.03 -30.34
N HIS A 513 5.08 68.94 -30.86
CA HIS A 513 6.06 69.04 -31.95
C HIS A 513 5.97 67.84 -32.90
N SER A 514 5.94 68.14 -34.18
CA SER A 514 5.87 67.18 -35.29
C SER A 514 7.26 66.82 -35.81
N GLN A 515 7.51 65.55 -36.12
CA GLN A 515 8.27 65.17 -37.31
C GLN A 515 7.94 63.75 -37.77
N THR A 516 8.02 63.54 -39.07
CA THR A 516 7.40 62.43 -39.81
C THR A 516 8.43 61.46 -40.37
N HIS A 517 8.22 60.16 -40.17
CA HIS A 517 8.72 59.10 -41.05
C HIS A 517 7.58 58.13 -41.41
N GLY A 518 7.78 57.36 -42.49
CA GLY A 518 6.71 56.76 -43.30
C GLY A 518 6.01 55.53 -42.72
N PRO A 519 5.15 54.87 -43.53
CA PRO A 519 4.34 53.74 -43.10
C PRO A 519 5.17 52.44 -43.11
N ASP A 520 6.08 52.32 -42.15
CA ASP A 520 6.67 51.02 -41.84
C ASP A 520 5.60 50.13 -41.24
N ASN A 521 5.42 48.95 -41.84
CA ASN A 521 4.49 47.94 -41.36
C ASN A 521 4.86 47.57 -39.91
N VAL A 522 4.08 48.06 -38.94
CA VAL A 522 4.09 47.50 -37.60
C VAL A 522 3.47 46.11 -37.71
N SER A 523 4.31 45.12 -38.03
CA SER A 523 4.04 43.77 -37.61
C SER A 523 3.92 43.82 -36.09
N LEU A 524 2.70 43.57 -35.60
CA LEU A 524 2.49 43.25 -34.20
C LEU A 524 3.21 41.93 -33.96
N SER A 525 4.49 42.00 -33.61
CA SER A 525 5.21 40.87 -33.07
C SER A 525 4.55 40.55 -31.73
N ASN A 526 3.64 39.57 -31.74
CA ASN A 526 3.04 38.97 -30.55
C ASN A 526 4.15 38.30 -29.73
N LYS A 527 4.93 39.11 -29.00
CA LYS A 527 5.78 38.62 -27.92
C LYS A 527 4.87 38.32 -26.73
N MET A 528 4.28 37.12 -26.75
CA MET A 528 3.65 36.54 -25.56
C MET A 528 4.74 36.41 -24.49
N PHE A 529 4.69 37.29 -23.49
CA PHE A 529 5.54 37.21 -22.31
C PHE A 529 5.02 36.08 -21.40
N HIS A 530 5.43 34.85 -21.72
CA HIS A 530 5.26 33.70 -20.84
C HIS A 530 6.15 33.89 -19.61
N GLN A 531 5.52 34.11 -18.45
CA GLN A 531 6.22 34.24 -17.17
C GLN A 531 6.28 32.87 -16.48
N HIS A 532 7.48 32.43 -16.10
CA HIS A 532 7.72 31.22 -15.34
C HIS A 532 6.91 31.22 -14.03
N TRP A 533 6.29 30.09 -13.69
CA TRP A 533 5.41 29.95 -12.53
C TRP A 533 5.94 28.95 -11.48
N CYS A 534 6.17 27.71 -11.91
CA CYS A 534 6.75 26.63 -11.13
C CYS A 534 7.71 25.81 -12.02
N GLY A 535 8.65 25.12 -11.38
CA GLY A 535 9.48 24.09 -12.00
C GLY A 535 8.82 22.72 -12.02
N GLY A 536 9.57 21.75 -12.56
CA GLY A 536 9.30 20.34 -12.38
C GLY A 536 10.24 19.44 -13.17
N ILE A 537 9.88 18.16 -13.22
CA ILE A 537 10.75 17.04 -13.58
C ILE A 537 10.15 16.24 -14.74
N LEU A 538 10.84 16.11 -15.87
CA LEU A 538 10.51 15.14 -16.92
C LEU A 538 10.78 13.72 -16.40
N ILE A 539 9.79 12.83 -16.46
CA ILE A 539 9.91 11.43 -15.97
C ILE A 539 9.70 10.38 -17.06
N SER A 540 9.11 10.78 -18.19
CA SER A 540 9.05 10.00 -19.44
C SER A 540 8.95 10.98 -20.61
N ASP A 541 8.81 10.50 -21.84
CA ASP A 541 8.63 11.38 -23.02
C ASP A 541 7.25 12.06 -23.09
N GLN A 542 6.28 11.70 -22.25
CA GLN A 542 4.93 12.31 -22.24
C GLN A 542 4.47 12.83 -20.87
N TRP A 543 5.25 12.59 -19.81
CA TRP A 543 4.84 12.89 -18.45
C TRP A 543 5.90 13.66 -17.70
N VAL A 544 5.42 14.66 -16.96
CA VAL A 544 6.22 15.48 -16.07
C VAL A 544 5.60 15.52 -14.67
N LEU A 545 6.45 15.55 -13.65
CA LEU A 545 6.11 15.56 -12.23
C LEU A 545 6.33 16.96 -11.65
N THR A 546 5.40 17.44 -10.82
CA THR A 546 5.46 18.75 -10.15
C THR A 546 4.70 18.71 -8.82
N ALA A 547 4.67 19.83 -8.11
CA ALA A 547 3.91 19.98 -6.87
C ALA A 547 2.43 20.25 -7.18
N ALA A 548 1.50 19.66 -6.43
CA ALA A 548 0.07 19.88 -6.63
C ALA A 548 -0.32 21.35 -6.37
N HIS A 549 0.28 22.01 -5.37
CA HIS A 549 0.00 23.41 -5.06
C HIS A 549 0.29 24.36 -6.22
N CYS A 550 1.22 24.01 -7.13
CA CYS A 550 1.49 24.80 -8.33
C CYS A 550 0.25 24.93 -9.24
N LEU A 551 -0.60 23.89 -9.28
CA LEU A 551 -1.81 23.85 -10.10
C LEU A 551 -3.01 24.54 -9.42
N PHE A 552 -3.10 24.49 -8.08
CA PHE A 552 -4.23 25.10 -7.32
C PHE A 552 -3.98 26.51 -6.77
N SER A 553 -2.75 27.03 -6.78
CA SER A 553 -2.43 28.39 -6.28
C SER A 553 -2.98 29.54 -7.16
N VAL A 554 -3.66 29.21 -8.25
CA VAL A 554 -4.43 30.13 -9.08
C VAL A 554 -5.90 30.17 -8.63
N PRO A 555 -6.75 31.10 -9.10
CA PRO A 555 -8.20 31.04 -8.84
C PRO A 555 -9.00 30.48 -10.04
N PRO A 556 -10.20 29.89 -9.82
CA PRO A 556 -11.07 29.44 -10.91
C PRO A 556 -11.51 30.62 -11.81
N PRO A 557 -11.77 30.39 -13.11
CA PRO A 557 -11.75 29.12 -13.83
C PRO A 557 -10.38 28.77 -14.46
N LEU A 558 -9.29 29.45 -14.07
CA LEU A 558 -7.97 29.34 -14.69
C LEU A 558 -7.19 28.08 -14.24
N TRP A 559 -7.91 26.98 -13.96
CA TRP A 559 -7.41 25.72 -13.42
C TRP A 559 -7.34 24.60 -14.47
N GLY A 560 -8.09 24.73 -15.57
CA GLY A 560 -8.10 23.72 -16.63
C GLY A 560 -6.80 23.69 -17.44
N GLU A 561 -6.55 22.52 -18.04
CA GLU A 561 -5.38 22.13 -18.83
C GLU A 561 -4.91 23.21 -19.81
N ALA A 562 -5.85 23.83 -20.55
CA ALA A 562 -5.56 24.87 -21.54
C ALA A 562 -4.92 26.16 -20.97
N SER A 563 -4.90 26.32 -19.64
CA SER A 563 -4.23 27.44 -18.96
C SER A 563 -2.71 27.25 -18.79
N TRP A 564 -2.19 26.08 -19.15
CA TRP A 564 -0.83 25.64 -18.86
C TRP A 564 -0.06 25.24 -20.12
N THR A 565 1.18 25.72 -20.20
CA THR A 565 2.19 25.27 -21.16
C THR A 565 3.39 24.73 -20.39
N VAL A 566 3.89 23.56 -20.79
CA VAL A 566 5.13 22.96 -20.27
C VAL A 566 6.24 23.21 -21.28
N ARG A 567 7.36 23.77 -20.82
CA ARG A 567 8.57 23.96 -21.65
C ARG A 567 9.74 23.15 -21.12
N LEU A 568 10.31 22.32 -21.97
CA LEU A 568 11.52 21.53 -21.75
C LEU A 568 12.73 22.19 -22.44
N GLY A 569 13.94 21.78 -22.05
CA GLY A 569 15.18 22.21 -22.72
C GLY A 569 15.54 23.69 -22.53
N LYS A 570 14.96 24.33 -21.50
CA LYS A 570 15.12 25.76 -21.20
C LYS A 570 16.33 26.01 -20.31
N GLN A 571 17.04 27.12 -20.51
CA GLN A 571 18.16 27.55 -19.65
C GLN A 571 17.99 29.02 -19.18
N ILE A 572 17.55 29.94 -20.05
CA ILE A 572 17.42 31.39 -19.73
C ILE A 572 15.99 31.92 -19.92
N ILE A 573 15.21 32.01 -18.83
CA ILE A 573 13.82 32.52 -18.82
C ILE A 573 13.74 33.91 -19.44
N GLY A 574 12.85 34.06 -20.43
CA GLY A 574 12.60 35.30 -21.17
C GLY A 574 13.35 35.43 -22.49
N GLU A 575 14.37 34.61 -22.74
CA GLU A 575 15.00 34.44 -24.05
C GLU A 575 14.32 33.30 -24.84
N LEU A 576 14.60 33.20 -26.14
CA LEU A 576 14.19 32.08 -26.99
C LEU A 576 15.43 31.30 -27.40
N GLU A 577 15.47 30.02 -27.07
CA GLU A 577 16.60 29.11 -27.26
C GLU A 577 16.17 27.97 -28.21
N GLU A 578 17.04 27.59 -29.16
CA GLU A 578 16.75 26.52 -30.15
C GLU A 578 16.59 25.13 -29.50
N THR A 579 16.91 25.00 -28.21
CA THR A 579 16.81 23.79 -27.40
C THR A 579 15.42 23.58 -26.79
N GLU A 580 14.54 24.58 -26.88
CA GLU A 580 13.23 24.57 -26.24
C GLU A 580 12.24 23.65 -26.95
N GLN A 581 11.46 22.90 -26.17
CA GLN A 581 10.28 22.19 -26.66
C GLN A 581 9.06 22.60 -25.82
N ASP A 582 8.07 23.18 -26.47
CA ASP A 582 6.80 23.62 -25.86
C ASP A 582 5.69 22.60 -26.11
N PHE A 583 4.96 22.27 -25.05
CA PHE A 583 3.80 21.40 -25.05
C PHE A 583 2.63 22.08 -24.34
N ASN A 584 1.42 21.94 -24.87
CA ASN A 584 0.24 22.20 -24.06
C ASN A 584 0.03 21.03 -23.11
N VAL A 585 -0.75 21.25 -22.06
CA VAL A 585 -1.18 20.17 -21.18
C VAL A 585 -2.39 19.46 -21.79
N SER A 586 -2.34 18.13 -21.88
CA SER A 586 -3.49 17.30 -22.27
C SER A 586 -4.28 16.78 -21.07
N ARG A 587 -3.65 16.67 -19.89
CA ARG A 587 -4.29 16.21 -18.64
C ARG A 587 -3.49 16.67 -17.41
N LEU A 588 -4.20 17.08 -16.36
CA LEU A 588 -3.65 17.31 -15.02
C LEU A 588 -4.13 16.20 -14.07
N MET A 589 -3.21 15.50 -13.40
CA MET A 589 -3.52 14.44 -12.43
C MET A 589 -2.90 14.81 -11.09
N VAL A 590 -3.74 14.99 -10.08
CA VAL A 590 -3.34 15.44 -8.73
C VAL A 590 -3.46 14.27 -7.78
N HIS A 591 -2.49 14.09 -6.88
CA HIS A 591 -2.57 13.02 -5.89
C HIS A 591 -3.83 13.16 -5.02
N PRO A 592 -4.67 12.12 -4.85
CA PRO A 592 -5.99 12.24 -4.22
C PRO A 592 -5.94 12.65 -2.74
N GLY A 593 -4.83 12.36 -2.05
CA GLY A 593 -4.58 12.82 -0.67
C GLY A 593 -4.28 14.33 -0.51
N PHE A 594 -4.17 15.10 -1.59
CA PHE A 594 -3.83 16.52 -1.52
C PHE A 594 -5.04 17.41 -1.14
N ASP A 595 -4.98 18.07 0.02
CA ASP A 595 -6.05 18.99 0.44
C ASP A 595 -5.94 20.38 -0.21
N SER A 596 -6.53 20.50 -1.40
CA SER A 596 -6.62 21.77 -2.15
C SER A 596 -7.30 22.93 -1.39
N ARG A 597 -8.08 22.67 -0.31
CA ARG A 597 -8.73 23.73 0.48
C ARG A 597 -7.72 24.58 1.24
N MET A 598 -6.60 23.99 1.64
CA MET A 598 -5.51 24.63 2.39
C MET A 598 -4.75 25.67 1.56
N VAL A 599 -4.83 25.62 0.22
CA VAL A 599 -4.16 26.55 -0.69
C VAL A 599 -4.95 27.87 -0.88
N LEU A 600 -6.23 27.90 -0.50
CA LEU A 600 -7.16 28.99 -0.84
C LEU A 600 -7.43 29.98 0.30
N SER A 601 -6.90 29.74 1.51
CA SER A 601 -7.02 30.68 2.63
C SER A 601 -6.20 31.95 2.38
N ARG A 602 -6.89 33.08 2.21
CA ARG A 602 -6.27 34.40 1.96
C ARG A 602 -5.54 35.02 3.16
N GLU A 603 -5.54 34.33 4.30
CA GLU A 603 -4.93 34.77 5.54
C GLU A 603 -4.02 33.64 6.04
N ALA A 604 -2.77 34.02 6.38
CA ALA A 604 -1.62 33.17 6.73
C ALA A 604 -0.88 32.45 5.55
N VAL A 605 0.46 32.58 5.61
CA VAL A 605 1.48 31.51 5.50
C VAL A 605 0.97 30.23 4.83
N SER A 606 1.52 29.85 3.67
CA SER A 606 1.22 28.58 2.99
C SER A 606 1.32 27.42 4.01
N PRO A 607 0.20 26.79 4.40
CA PRO A 607 0.26 25.66 5.32
C PRO A 607 0.98 24.48 4.65
N PRO A 608 1.60 23.58 5.43
CA PRO A 608 2.21 22.38 4.88
C PRO A 608 1.14 21.52 4.21
N SER A 609 1.24 21.35 2.90
CA SER A 609 0.41 20.41 2.17
C SER A 609 1.09 19.05 2.16
N ASP A 610 0.51 18.07 2.86
CA ASP A 610 0.84 16.67 2.62
C ASP A 610 0.31 16.23 1.24
N HIS A 611 0.91 15.19 0.67
CA HIS A 611 0.61 14.68 -0.66
C HIS A 611 0.72 15.72 -1.78
N ASP A 612 1.63 16.69 -1.63
CA ASP A 612 1.87 17.77 -2.60
C ASP A 612 2.61 17.27 -3.85
N LEU A 613 1.88 16.54 -4.68
CA LEU A 613 2.36 15.88 -5.89
C LEU A 613 1.31 15.89 -7.00
N ALA A 614 1.73 16.21 -8.21
CA ALA A 614 0.90 16.12 -9.40
C ALA A 614 1.71 15.65 -10.62
N LEU A 615 1.03 14.90 -11.48
CA LEU A 615 1.47 14.52 -12.81
C LEU A 615 0.79 15.39 -13.85
N VAL A 616 1.55 15.78 -14.86
CA VAL A 616 1.08 16.58 -16.00
C VAL A 616 1.42 15.83 -17.27
N LYS A 617 0.39 15.52 -18.07
CA LYS A 617 0.55 14.87 -19.38
C LYS A 617 0.69 15.91 -20.47
N LEU A 618 1.71 15.75 -21.30
CA LEU A 618 1.99 16.59 -22.46
C LEU A 618 1.04 16.24 -23.63
N ASP A 619 0.69 17.23 -24.45
CA ASP A 619 -0.10 17.03 -25.68
C ASP A 619 0.71 16.44 -26.87
N GLY A 620 1.93 15.98 -26.60
CA GLY A 620 2.83 15.34 -27.55
C GLY A 620 3.84 14.41 -26.89
N ARG A 621 4.86 13.99 -27.64
CA ARG A 621 6.06 13.30 -27.13
C ARG A 621 7.25 14.25 -27.21
N ALA A 622 7.99 14.38 -26.11
CA ALA A 622 9.24 15.11 -26.04
C ALA A 622 10.33 14.40 -26.84
N GLU A 623 10.98 15.11 -27.76
CA GLU A 623 12.12 14.57 -28.50
C GLU A 623 13.33 14.51 -27.56
N ARG A 624 13.93 13.32 -27.41
CA ARG A 624 15.14 13.16 -26.60
C ARG A 624 16.31 13.91 -27.26
N THR A 625 16.81 14.95 -26.61
CA THR A 625 17.95 15.76 -27.04
C THR A 625 19.02 15.79 -25.94
N PRO A 626 20.18 16.45 -26.13
CA PRO A 626 21.08 16.77 -25.01
C PRO A 626 20.40 17.55 -23.88
N TRP A 627 19.39 18.38 -24.20
CA TRP A 627 18.73 19.28 -23.23
C TRP A 627 17.38 18.76 -22.72
N VAL A 628 16.88 17.65 -23.26
CA VAL A 628 15.56 17.08 -22.94
C VAL A 628 15.69 15.58 -22.75
N ARG A 629 15.71 15.12 -21.49
CA ARG A 629 15.84 13.71 -21.06
C ARG A 629 15.18 13.51 -19.70
N PRO A 630 14.56 12.36 -19.40
CA PRO A 630 13.92 12.14 -18.10
C PRO A 630 14.93 12.00 -16.95
N ALA A 631 14.52 12.39 -15.74
CA ALA A 631 15.18 12.00 -14.49
C ALA A 631 14.82 10.55 -14.15
N CYS A 632 15.66 9.86 -13.39
CA CYS A 632 15.26 8.58 -12.82
C CYS A 632 14.31 8.77 -11.65
N LEU A 633 13.39 7.84 -11.47
CA LEU A 633 12.60 7.73 -10.26
C LEU A 633 13.22 6.66 -9.33
N PRO A 634 13.16 6.82 -8.00
CA PRO A 634 13.60 5.78 -7.06
C PRO A 634 12.75 4.51 -7.21
N GLU A 635 13.35 3.34 -6.97
CA GLU A 635 12.73 2.05 -7.34
C GLU A 635 11.75 1.50 -6.29
N ASP A 636 12.07 1.56 -4.98
CA ASP A 636 11.36 0.78 -3.94
C ASP A 636 10.87 1.60 -2.71
N GLY A 637 10.36 2.81 -2.89
CA GLY A 637 10.02 3.70 -1.76
C GLY A 637 11.21 4.20 -0.94
N SER A 638 12.42 3.75 -1.29
CA SER A 638 13.68 4.10 -0.66
C SER A 638 13.99 5.59 -0.85
N GLY A 639 14.02 6.32 0.27
CA GLY A 639 14.45 7.70 0.31
C GLY A 639 15.98 7.82 0.49
N PRO A 640 16.55 9.00 0.19
CA PRO A 640 17.97 9.26 0.41
C PRO A 640 18.33 9.13 1.90
N ALA A 641 19.53 8.63 2.17
CA ALA A 641 20.05 8.51 3.52
C ALA A 641 20.22 9.90 4.18
N ALA A 642 20.14 9.95 5.51
CA ALA A 642 20.45 11.18 6.23
C ALA A 642 21.92 11.59 5.96
N ARG A 643 22.14 12.88 5.70
CA ARG A 643 23.40 13.52 5.26
C ARG A 643 23.82 13.23 3.82
N GLU A 644 23.00 12.53 3.04
CA GLU A 644 23.24 12.38 1.59
C GLU A 644 23.27 13.75 0.90
N ARG A 645 24.18 13.95 -0.06
CA ARG A 645 24.38 15.24 -0.73
C ARG A 645 23.62 15.26 -2.04
N CYS A 646 22.46 15.90 -2.01
CA CYS A 646 21.58 16.03 -3.16
C CYS A 646 21.62 17.47 -3.71
N VAL A 647 21.03 17.68 -4.88
CA VAL A 647 21.05 18.95 -5.60
C VAL A 647 19.61 19.43 -5.82
N VAL A 648 19.35 20.68 -5.50
CA VAL A 648 18.14 21.41 -5.91
C VAL A 648 18.45 22.29 -7.12
N THR A 649 17.51 22.38 -8.05
CA THR A 649 17.67 23.17 -9.30
C THR A 649 16.39 23.92 -9.67
N GLY A 650 16.55 25.16 -10.14
CA GLY A 650 15.42 25.99 -10.56
C GLY A 650 15.78 27.44 -10.94
N TRP A 651 14.75 28.25 -11.17
CA TRP A 651 14.83 29.66 -11.61
C TRP A 651 14.32 30.63 -10.54
N GLY A 652 14.20 30.17 -9.30
CA GLY A 652 13.66 30.93 -8.20
C GLY A 652 14.56 32.06 -7.70
N PHE A 653 14.20 32.53 -6.51
CA PHE A 653 14.87 33.63 -5.83
C PHE A 653 16.25 33.19 -5.29
N THR A 654 17.33 33.67 -5.91
CA THR A 654 18.72 33.47 -5.43
C THR A 654 19.10 34.38 -4.25
N SER A 655 18.25 35.36 -3.95
CA SER A 655 18.31 36.20 -2.76
C SER A 655 16.88 36.56 -2.33
N ASN A 656 16.71 37.16 -1.15
CA ASN A 656 15.37 37.49 -0.65
C ASN A 656 14.67 38.62 -1.43
N ASP A 657 15.35 39.28 -2.35
CA ASP A 657 14.83 40.37 -3.17
C ASP A 657 14.49 39.91 -4.61
N PRO A 658 13.36 40.38 -5.20
CA PRO A 658 13.02 40.10 -6.59
C PRO A 658 13.95 40.84 -7.58
N PRO A 659 14.09 40.37 -8.84
CA PRO A 659 13.34 39.28 -9.50
C PRO A 659 13.93 37.87 -9.26
N PRO A 660 13.20 36.79 -9.67
CA PRO A 660 13.78 35.45 -9.77
C PRO A 660 14.98 35.41 -10.72
N SER A 661 15.80 34.36 -10.62
CA SER A 661 16.92 34.14 -11.55
C SER A 661 16.43 33.87 -12.97
N GLN A 662 16.94 34.61 -13.95
CA GLN A 662 16.66 34.31 -15.36
C GLN A 662 17.38 33.04 -15.82
N THR A 663 18.60 32.79 -15.35
CA THR A 663 19.38 31.59 -15.73
C THR A 663 19.21 30.48 -14.69
N LEU A 664 19.09 29.23 -15.15
CA LEU A 664 18.95 28.05 -14.28
C LEU A 664 20.07 27.98 -13.24
N GLN A 665 19.69 27.77 -11.97
CA GLN A 665 20.60 27.65 -10.84
C GLN A 665 20.60 26.21 -10.30
N GLN A 666 21.67 25.88 -9.58
CA GLN A 666 21.87 24.61 -8.86
C GLN A 666 22.48 24.86 -7.48
N GLY A 667 22.03 24.12 -6.47
CA GLY A 667 22.55 24.19 -5.11
C GLY A 667 22.68 22.80 -4.49
N VAL A 668 23.84 22.47 -3.93
CA VAL A 668 24.03 21.23 -3.16
C VAL A 668 23.44 21.44 -1.77
N VAL A 669 22.57 20.53 -1.33
CA VAL A 669 21.94 20.53 -0.01
C VAL A 669 22.05 19.13 0.62
N PRO A 670 22.41 19.01 1.91
CA PRO A 670 22.42 17.73 2.59
C PRO A 670 21.00 17.37 3.03
N VAL A 671 20.63 16.10 2.89
CA VAL A 671 19.37 15.56 3.42
C VAL A 671 19.43 15.51 4.94
N MET A 672 18.37 15.97 5.61
CA MET A 672 18.23 15.88 7.05
C MET A 672 17.39 14.65 7.43
N ALA A 673 17.73 13.99 8.54
CA ALA A 673 16.88 12.95 9.09
C ALA A 673 15.54 13.56 9.51
N LEU A 674 14.41 12.93 9.14
CA LEU A 674 13.07 13.47 9.38
C LEU A 674 12.82 13.79 10.86
N ARG A 675 13.30 12.93 11.77
CA ARG A 675 13.25 13.16 13.23
C ARG A 675 13.99 14.42 13.65
N ASP A 676 15.17 14.67 13.08
CA ASP A 676 16.00 15.81 13.46
C ASP A 676 15.42 17.11 12.87
N CYS A 677 14.79 17.05 11.69
CA CYS A 677 14.00 18.14 11.12
C CYS A 677 12.73 18.45 11.93
N LYS A 678 12.01 17.43 12.44
CA LYS A 678 10.86 17.60 13.35
C LYS A 678 11.21 18.28 14.67
N ASN A 679 12.47 18.28 15.09
CA ASN A 679 12.93 18.97 16.30
C ASN A 679 13.25 20.47 16.07
N LEU A 680 13.06 20.97 14.85
CA LEU A 680 13.21 22.39 14.51
C LEU A 680 11.90 23.12 14.80
N GLU A 681 12.01 24.31 15.42
CA GLU A 681 10.89 25.17 15.80
C GLU A 681 9.94 25.42 14.61
N GLY A 682 8.69 24.98 14.71
CA GLY A 682 7.67 25.16 13.67
C GLY A 682 7.66 24.10 12.57
N TYR A 683 8.28 22.93 12.80
CA TYR A 683 8.23 21.75 11.93
C TYR A 683 7.63 20.51 12.61
N GLU A 684 7.32 20.58 13.92
CA GLU A 684 6.97 19.45 14.79
C GLU A 684 5.74 18.67 14.29
N GLU A 685 4.59 19.36 14.25
CA GLU A 685 3.28 18.81 13.85
C GLU A 685 3.07 18.90 12.33
N LEU A 686 3.95 19.59 11.60
CA LEU A 686 3.78 19.94 10.19
C LEU A 686 4.41 18.93 9.21
N LEU A 687 5.37 18.13 9.67
CA LEU A 687 6.09 17.15 8.85
C LEU A 687 5.47 15.75 8.93
N THR A 688 5.19 15.14 7.78
CA THR A 688 4.70 13.75 7.69
C THR A 688 5.79 12.82 7.15
N GLN A 689 5.53 11.50 7.09
CA GLN A 689 6.51 10.54 6.55
C GLN A 689 6.75 10.74 5.04
N ASN A 690 5.76 11.31 4.36
CA ASN A 690 5.76 11.67 2.94
C ASN A 690 6.67 12.86 2.61
N MET A 691 7.41 13.41 3.58
CA MET A 691 8.26 14.57 3.39
C MET A 691 9.75 14.24 3.61
N ILE A 692 10.61 14.94 2.86
CA ILE A 692 12.06 15.00 3.02
C ILE A 692 12.42 16.44 3.39
N CYS A 693 13.28 16.63 4.38
CA CYS A 693 13.94 17.91 4.62
C CYS A 693 15.34 17.89 4.00
N ALA A 694 15.74 18.97 3.33
CA ALA A 694 17.11 19.15 2.87
C ALA A 694 17.55 20.61 3.02
N GLY A 695 18.79 20.82 3.49
CA GLY A 695 19.32 22.15 3.78
C GLY A 695 20.40 22.11 4.86
N TYR A 696 21.09 23.23 5.04
CA TYR A 696 22.13 23.38 6.07
C TYR A 696 21.55 23.96 7.37
N GLU A 697 22.00 23.47 8.53
CA GLU A 697 21.65 24.03 9.85
C GLU A 697 22.04 25.51 9.96
N ASP A 698 23.15 25.93 9.36
CA ASP A 698 23.57 27.33 9.25
C ASP A 698 22.88 28.12 8.10
N GLY A 699 21.99 27.49 7.32
CA GLY A 699 21.34 28.06 6.13
C GLY A 699 22.27 28.27 4.91
N GLY A 700 21.87 29.17 4.01
CA GLY A 700 22.67 29.69 2.89
C GLY A 700 22.42 29.06 1.51
N VAL A 701 22.00 27.79 1.42
CA VAL A 701 21.58 27.14 0.16
C VAL A 701 20.29 26.39 0.41
N ASP A 702 19.29 26.63 -0.43
CA ASP A 702 17.91 26.16 -0.28
C ASP A 702 17.13 26.32 -1.60
N ALA A 703 15.96 25.69 -1.70
CA ALA A 703 14.95 26.08 -2.68
C ALA A 703 14.29 27.41 -2.27
N CYS A 704 13.71 28.16 -3.21
CA CYS A 704 12.96 29.36 -2.88
C CYS A 704 11.73 29.56 -3.77
N ARG A 705 11.09 30.72 -3.66
CA ARG A 705 9.89 31.06 -4.44
C ARG A 705 10.19 30.93 -5.95
N PHE A 706 9.26 30.32 -6.66
CA PHE A 706 9.33 29.87 -8.07
C PHE A 706 10.13 28.56 -8.31
N ASP A 707 10.87 28.01 -7.34
CA ASP A 707 11.45 26.66 -7.46
C ASP A 707 10.46 25.54 -7.13
N SER A 708 9.27 25.88 -6.60
CA SER A 708 8.15 24.95 -6.34
C SER A 708 7.92 23.99 -7.50
N GLY A 709 7.70 22.71 -7.16
CA GLY A 709 7.56 21.62 -8.13
C GLY A 709 8.88 21.07 -8.68
N GLY A 710 9.99 21.82 -8.59
CA GLY A 710 11.31 21.40 -9.05
C GLY A 710 11.90 20.19 -8.28
N PRO A 711 12.96 19.56 -8.80
CA PRO A 711 13.56 18.38 -8.20
C PRO A 711 14.48 18.70 -7.02
N LEU A 712 14.43 17.83 -6.02
CA LEU A 712 15.58 17.43 -5.21
C LEU A 712 16.13 16.12 -5.81
N GLN A 713 17.33 16.16 -6.39
CA GLN A 713 17.94 15.01 -7.04
C GLN A 713 19.24 14.55 -6.38
N CYS A 714 19.43 13.24 -6.22
CA CYS A 714 20.65 12.64 -5.68
C CYS A 714 21.33 11.77 -6.75
N GLN A 715 22.65 11.65 -6.70
CA GLN A 715 23.41 10.81 -7.62
C GLN A 715 23.64 9.43 -7.01
N TYR A 716 23.24 8.37 -7.72
CA TYR A 716 23.52 6.98 -7.35
C TYR A 716 24.18 6.29 -8.54
N GLY A 717 25.44 5.87 -8.36
CA GLY A 717 26.28 5.42 -9.47
C GLY A 717 26.55 6.56 -10.45
N ASP A 718 26.23 6.33 -11.72
CA ASP A 718 26.32 7.30 -12.83
C ASP A 718 25.00 8.05 -13.11
N LYS A 719 23.90 7.68 -12.43
CA LYS A 719 22.55 8.22 -12.67
C LYS A 719 22.08 9.18 -11.58
N TRP A 720 21.23 10.13 -11.99
CA TRP A 720 20.55 11.08 -11.13
C TRP A 720 19.07 10.73 -10.92
N TYR A 721 18.68 10.62 -9.66
CA TYR A 721 17.34 10.21 -9.22
C TYR A 721 16.60 11.39 -8.60
N ALA A 722 15.40 11.67 -9.09
CA ALA A 722 14.46 12.62 -8.52
C ALA A 722 13.82 12.04 -7.25
N VAL A 723 14.49 12.21 -6.11
CA VAL A 723 14.02 11.68 -4.81
C VAL A 723 12.99 12.57 -4.13
N GLY A 724 12.91 13.85 -4.51
CA GLY A 724 12.01 14.82 -3.91
C GLY A 724 11.47 15.86 -4.90
N VAL A 725 10.29 16.41 -4.59
CA VAL A 725 9.66 17.53 -5.30
C VAL A 725 9.55 18.72 -4.36
N THR A 726 10.06 19.89 -4.74
CA THR A 726 10.04 21.12 -3.92
C THR A 726 8.61 21.52 -3.57
N SER A 727 8.28 21.51 -2.27
CA SER A 727 6.92 21.74 -1.78
C SER A 727 6.83 23.04 -0.97
N TRP A 728 7.43 23.11 0.21
CA TRP A 728 7.29 24.25 1.12
C TRP A 728 8.55 24.51 1.98
N GLY A 729 8.52 25.61 2.74
CA GLY A 729 9.55 25.99 3.71
C GLY A 729 9.00 27.07 4.66
N ASP A 730 9.79 27.48 5.66
CA ASP A 730 9.35 28.49 6.62
C ASP A 730 9.02 29.83 5.94
N SER A 731 7.73 30.16 5.88
CA SER A 731 7.22 31.37 5.23
C SER A 731 6.84 32.49 6.21
N ASN A 732 7.31 32.44 7.47
CA ASN A 732 7.13 33.48 8.49
C ASN A 732 7.92 34.78 8.22
N GLY A 733 7.79 35.35 7.02
CA GLY A 733 8.34 36.65 6.62
C GLY A 733 9.87 36.73 6.52
N GLY A 734 10.59 35.62 6.70
CA GLY A 734 12.02 35.60 6.92
C GLY A 734 12.93 35.47 5.69
N GLY A 735 12.39 35.06 4.54
CA GLY A 735 13.17 34.65 3.37
C GLY A 735 13.65 33.19 3.42
N CYS A 736 14.16 32.68 2.31
CA CYS A 736 14.62 31.29 2.17
C CYS A 736 16.05 31.09 2.70
N ALA A 737 16.54 29.85 2.77
CA ALA A 737 17.91 29.54 3.15
C ALA A 737 18.35 30.09 4.52
N ARG A 738 17.45 30.15 5.50
CA ARG A 738 17.76 30.62 6.86
C ARG A 738 18.40 29.51 7.69
N ALA A 739 19.18 29.91 8.69
CA ALA A 739 19.68 28.98 9.70
C ALA A 739 18.50 28.30 10.43
N MET A 740 18.62 26.98 10.64
CA MET A 740 17.64 26.10 11.28
C MET A 740 16.26 26.05 10.58
N ARG A 741 16.21 26.40 9.28
CA ARG A 741 15.00 26.40 8.45
C ARG A 741 15.27 25.73 7.09
N PRO A 742 15.33 24.39 7.02
CA PRO A 742 15.52 23.67 5.76
C PRO A 742 14.27 23.72 4.88
N GLY A 743 14.47 23.57 3.57
CA GLY A 743 13.39 23.32 2.62
C GLY A 743 12.78 21.93 2.80
N VAL A 744 11.49 21.83 2.49
CA VAL A 744 10.68 20.60 2.60
C VAL A 744 10.19 20.18 1.21
N TYR A 745 10.36 18.90 0.93
CA TYR A 745 10.15 18.29 -0.37
C TYR A 745 9.24 17.07 -0.21
N THR A 746 8.30 16.86 -1.14
CA THR A 746 7.49 15.64 -1.21
C THR A 746 8.40 14.45 -1.53
N ARG A 747 8.35 13.37 -0.75
CA ARG A 747 9.19 12.17 -0.86
C ARG A 747 8.73 11.29 -2.03
N VAL A 748 9.34 11.46 -3.21
CA VAL A 748 8.90 10.80 -4.46
C VAL A 748 8.81 9.28 -4.34
N GLY A 749 9.69 8.66 -3.54
CA GLY A 749 9.64 7.22 -3.24
C GLY A 749 8.26 6.74 -2.76
N ASN A 750 7.56 7.50 -1.91
CA ASN A 750 6.25 7.12 -1.37
C ASN A 750 5.12 7.17 -2.42
N TYR A 751 5.41 7.58 -3.65
CA TYR A 751 4.41 7.83 -4.70
C TYR A 751 4.71 7.10 -6.01
N ILE A 752 5.70 6.20 -6.03
CA ILE A 752 6.12 5.48 -7.25
C ILE A 752 4.98 4.64 -7.82
N GLU A 753 4.26 3.92 -6.97
CA GLU A 753 3.06 3.16 -7.31
C GLU A 753 2.00 4.06 -7.97
N TRP A 754 1.55 5.12 -7.28
CA TRP A 754 0.58 6.09 -7.82
C TRP A 754 1.03 6.72 -9.15
N ILE A 755 2.33 7.02 -9.31
CA ILE A 755 2.88 7.54 -10.56
C ILE A 755 2.73 6.50 -11.68
N GLN A 756 3.15 5.26 -11.43
CA GLN A 756 3.10 4.17 -12.40
C GLN A 756 1.64 3.84 -12.79
N GLU A 757 0.75 3.69 -11.83
CA GLU A 757 -0.69 3.46 -12.05
C GLU A 757 -1.33 4.56 -12.89
N THR A 758 -1.09 5.83 -12.55
CA THR A 758 -1.67 6.98 -13.26
C THR A 758 -1.20 7.05 -14.72
N VAL A 759 0.10 6.83 -14.93
CA VAL A 759 0.71 6.82 -16.27
C VAL A 759 0.23 5.63 -17.10
N TYR A 760 0.04 4.47 -16.48
CA TYR A 760 -0.46 3.27 -17.14
C TYR A 760 -1.95 3.36 -17.49
N ALA A 761 -2.81 3.78 -16.55
CA ALA A 761 -4.24 3.87 -16.77
C ALA A 761 -4.58 4.82 -17.94
N ASP A 762 -3.78 5.86 -18.16
CA ASP A 762 -3.89 6.71 -19.33
C ASP A 762 -3.32 6.07 -20.62
N PHE A 763 -2.22 5.32 -20.56
CA PHE A 763 -1.69 4.57 -21.72
C PHE A 763 -2.67 3.52 -22.23
N ALA A 764 -3.25 2.72 -21.33
CA ALA A 764 -4.25 1.71 -21.63
C ALA A 764 -5.62 2.32 -22.02
N GLY A 765 -5.76 3.65 -22.00
CA GLY A 765 -7.02 4.34 -22.32
C GLY A 765 -8.15 4.07 -21.33
N LEU A 766 -7.83 3.57 -20.13
CA LEU A 766 -8.82 3.23 -19.11
C LEU A 766 -9.57 4.49 -18.63
N PRO A 767 -10.88 4.37 -18.32
CA PRO A 767 -11.56 5.38 -17.55
C PRO A 767 -10.86 5.53 -16.20
N GLN A 768 -10.41 6.74 -15.88
CA GLN A 768 -9.73 7.03 -14.63
C GLN A 768 -10.62 6.69 -13.43
N ILE A 769 -10.03 6.21 -12.34
CA ILE A 769 -10.71 6.06 -11.05
C ILE A 769 -11.21 7.45 -10.64
N SER A 770 -12.52 7.67 -10.74
CA SER A 770 -13.10 9.02 -10.63
C SER A 770 -13.20 9.45 -9.16
N TRP A 771 -12.11 9.97 -8.62
CA TRP A 771 -12.08 10.64 -7.30
C TRP A 771 -12.81 12.00 -7.30
N GLU A 772 -13.35 12.44 -8.44
CA GLU A 772 -14.00 13.75 -8.70
C GLU A 772 -15.31 14.04 -7.94
N ARG A 773 -15.65 13.28 -6.88
CA ARG A 773 -16.88 13.49 -6.09
C ARG A 773 -16.71 14.03 -4.67
N ILE A 774 -15.52 14.54 -4.34
CA ILE A 774 -15.34 15.47 -3.21
C ILE A 774 -14.91 16.85 -3.72
N ILE A 775 -15.78 17.46 -4.54
CA ILE A 775 -15.86 18.93 -4.64
C ILE A 775 -16.99 19.35 -3.71
N PRO A 776 -16.71 19.91 -2.51
CA PRO A 776 -17.74 20.55 -1.71
C PRO A 776 -18.27 21.74 -2.51
N ASN A 777 -19.53 21.64 -2.92
CA ASN A 777 -20.26 22.69 -3.62
C ASN A 777 -20.09 24.00 -2.82
N PRO A 778 -19.55 25.09 -3.40
CA PRO A 778 -19.24 26.30 -2.66
C PRO A 778 -20.52 26.82 -1.99
N LEU A 779 -20.51 26.81 -0.64
CA LEU A 779 -21.67 27.12 0.17
C LEU A 779 -22.23 28.49 -0.23
N LYS A 780 -23.48 28.50 -0.71
CA LYS A 780 -24.24 29.74 -0.87
C LYS A 780 -24.24 30.45 0.50
N PRO A 781 -23.92 31.75 0.57
CA PRO A 781 -24.02 32.49 1.82
C PRO A 781 -25.50 32.52 2.25
N GLN A 782 -25.82 31.82 3.33
CA GLN A 782 -27.04 32.10 4.09
C GLN A 782 -26.78 33.29 5.02
N LYS A 783 -27.85 34.04 5.27
CA LYS A 783 -27.84 35.39 5.85
C LYS A 783 -27.65 35.40 7.36
#